data_AF-A0A088T581-F1
#
_entry.id   AF-A0A088T581-F1
#
_cell.length_a   1.000
_cell.length_b   1.000
_cell.length_c   1.000
_cell.angle_alpha   90.00
_cell.angle_beta   90.00
_cell.angle_gamma   90.00
#
_symmetry.space_group_name_H-M   'P 1'
#
loop_
_entity.id
_entity.type
_entity.pdbx_description
1 polymer ?
#
loop_
_entity_poly.entity_id
_entity_poly.type
_entity_poly.pdbx_seq_one_letter_code
_entity_poly.pdbx_strand_id
1 'polypeptide(L)'
;MTLMSLEFYVIMIEEGVIIMYREFKKVLIKIANVIKYILRKYWKDILILTIVSLIVRYNILNNEAIEIVAYDGFDFIFILLPTVLTIVSITLSLQKETIYGVEQNKFRKLSKHRKYNFMDMIIISIVIMCAYVTFDYYGLTISIFLAMGISVFYTIVFIMQEIPLLLRNERYIERIIKKAVHETELSESLKNVLHYMLFTKGLEKTYNALKVKNDPALLILLLTEQNEFLFRYKNSYSIASSKFMDSNNLYNIVDVIKWSTINTSKIFDSTEILNYASIVGSSEHYYQVTRTLFALHNILDVNLKLEDMYIHSISQILRPLFWTIDGNNKDIKEFSNKVLTSMMVSTLSANELWFVKFLRNHFYNHSTIYSGSSQMFIFISIYLYYLCEIEKSVSPKFATEIKSFIQNTPLINSHNEHVDSWEEHFKHVVGYGNVNDAGNLLIDLIKIFECRERFNWYDVPFGKVRTSSLSDEFTKALIINWWIGYLMVSDGIHTDKDNILMSCLNKLNDEDKVIFSEEMNKNWTENEILVENPNITWFEFYNFASMIPKYKKDSDIFSVLLEFKNKELKDREFENITKNALNQTAFERIKEELKVGFNRAVESIPFTDHEINIDEEPQKAYTFLSDSKYSETIINQYIEQMPHSLGRLIRDEFEKSDIQGSMLENNTHTIETLTEIIRFSPTLKSSRIYRYTNDLELDSLIDKVNKVKTIIDIYMPRNLFIKENGISVNFRFNNDLSSVRELSPEEIEQIIDRDYKMTNGYYMYVDGVDDVRSFPITRKELGEILKEKLFFAQIVFAFKVEFNKENIKYYIES
;
A
#
# COMPACT_ATOMS: atom_id res chain seq x y z
N MET A 1 -63.70 -50.65 -31.49
CA MET A 1 -62.54 -49.79 -31.82
C MET A 1 -62.92 -48.30 -31.89
N THR A 2 -64.10 -47.90 -31.38
CA THR A 2 -64.68 -46.55 -31.53
C THR A 2 -64.81 -45.77 -30.21
N LEU A 3 -64.47 -46.36 -29.06
CA LEU A 3 -64.47 -45.66 -27.76
C LEU A 3 -63.10 -45.08 -27.40
N MET A 4 -62.00 -45.71 -27.81
CA MET A 4 -60.63 -45.23 -27.53
C MET A 4 -60.27 -43.92 -28.25
N SER A 5 -60.94 -43.60 -29.36
CA SER A 5 -60.68 -42.36 -30.10
C SER A 5 -61.37 -41.13 -29.49
N LEU A 6 -62.41 -41.33 -28.66
CA LEU A 6 -63.17 -40.22 -28.08
C LEU A 6 -62.48 -39.68 -26.83
N GLU A 7 -61.98 -40.55 -25.94
CA GLU A 7 -61.23 -40.14 -24.75
C GLU A 7 -59.93 -39.40 -25.09
N PHE A 8 -59.22 -39.85 -26.14
CA PHE A 8 -58.00 -39.16 -26.60
C PHE A 8 -58.30 -37.76 -27.18
N TYR A 9 -59.45 -37.59 -27.82
CA TYR A 9 -59.88 -36.31 -28.37
C TYR A 9 -60.32 -35.34 -27.27
N VAL A 10 -61.00 -35.83 -26.22
CA VAL A 10 -61.41 -35.02 -25.07
C VAL A 10 -60.19 -34.54 -24.28
N ILE A 11 -59.20 -35.42 -24.04
CA ILE A 11 -57.97 -35.06 -23.33
C ILE A 11 -57.14 -34.04 -24.13
N MET A 12 -57.02 -34.19 -25.45
CA MET A 12 -56.33 -33.19 -26.29
C MET A 12 -57.05 -31.83 -26.32
N ILE A 13 -58.39 -31.83 -26.30
CA ILE A 13 -59.16 -30.57 -26.23
C ILE A 13 -58.99 -29.94 -24.85
N GLU A 14 -59.02 -30.70 -23.75
CA GLU A 14 -58.82 -30.17 -22.41
C GLU A 14 -57.40 -29.62 -22.21
N GLU A 15 -56.36 -30.32 -22.64
CA GLU A 15 -54.98 -29.80 -22.58
C GLU A 15 -54.79 -28.59 -23.50
N GLY A 16 -55.38 -28.61 -24.70
CA GLY A 16 -55.36 -27.48 -25.62
C GLY A 16 -56.03 -26.23 -25.04
N VAL A 17 -57.17 -26.39 -24.37
CA VAL A 17 -57.90 -25.29 -23.71
C VAL A 17 -57.13 -24.76 -22.49
N ILE A 18 -56.48 -25.62 -21.72
CA ILE A 18 -55.68 -25.22 -20.55
C ILE A 18 -54.42 -24.45 -20.97
N ILE A 19 -53.74 -24.89 -22.04
CA ILE A 19 -52.56 -24.18 -22.59
C ILE A 19 -52.99 -22.83 -23.17
N MET A 20 -54.09 -22.80 -23.91
CA MET A 20 -54.64 -21.56 -24.47
C MET A 20 -55.03 -20.58 -23.35
N TYR A 21 -55.63 -21.06 -22.26
CA TYR A 21 -55.99 -20.24 -21.10
C TYR A 21 -54.74 -19.70 -20.36
N ARG A 22 -53.66 -20.49 -20.23
CA ARG A 22 -52.39 -20.04 -19.63
C ARG A 22 -51.71 -18.96 -20.46
N GLU A 23 -51.65 -19.12 -21.78
CA GLU A 23 -51.07 -18.11 -22.66
C GLU A 23 -51.95 -16.85 -22.72
N PHE A 24 -53.27 -17.01 -22.75
CA PHE A 24 -54.20 -15.88 -22.65
C PHE A 24 -54.06 -15.13 -21.32
N LYS A 25 -53.83 -15.83 -20.20
CA LYS A 25 -53.57 -15.23 -18.89
C LYS A 25 -52.23 -14.49 -18.84
N LYS A 26 -51.16 -15.00 -19.46
CA LYS A 26 -49.88 -14.28 -19.59
C LYS A 26 -50.00 -13.02 -20.43
N VAL A 27 -50.75 -13.10 -21.53
CA VAL A 27 -51.07 -11.94 -22.38
C VAL A 27 -51.90 -10.92 -21.59
N LEU A 28 -52.92 -11.35 -20.84
CA LEU A 28 -53.71 -10.49 -19.96
C LEU A 28 -52.88 -9.82 -18.86
N ILE A 29 -51.91 -10.52 -18.26
CA ILE A 29 -51.01 -9.93 -17.25
C ILE A 29 -50.05 -8.92 -17.88
N LYS A 30 -49.52 -9.21 -19.09
CA LYS A 30 -48.72 -8.24 -19.85
C LYS A 30 -49.54 -7.02 -20.23
N ILE A 31 -50.75 -7.21 -20.74
CA ILE A 31 -51.69 -6.14 -21.07
C ILE A 31 -52.05 -5.36 -19.80
N ALA A 32 -52.33 -6.03 -18.68
CA ALA A 32 -52.65 -5.37 -17.42
C ALA A 32 -51.46 -4.57 -16.88
N ASN A 33 -50.23 -5.06 -17.01
CA ASN A 33 -49.02 -4.32 -16.61
C ASN A 33 -48.73 -3.15 -17.55
N VAL A 34 -48.98 -3.29 -18.85
CA VAL A 34 -48.90 -2.20 -19.83
C VAL A 34 -49.98 -1.16 -19.56
N ILE A 35 -51.23 -1.58 -19.30
CA ILE A 35 -52.34 -0.72 -18.91
C ILE A 35 -52.06 -0.04 -17.58
N LYS A 36 -51.49 -0.74 -16.59
CA LYS A 36 -51.10 -0.17 -15.29
C LYS A 36 -49.93 0.82 -15.44
N TYR A 37 -48.99 0.55 -16.35
CA TYR A 37 -47.91 1.47 -16.70
C TYR A 37 -48.45 2.72 -17.42
N ILE A 38 -49.35 2.56 -18.39
CA ILE A 38 -50.02 3.65 -19.12
C ILE A 38 -50.88 4.47 -18.14
N LEU A 39 -51.71 3.82 -17.32
CA LEU A 39 -52.51 4.45 -16.27
C LEU A 39 -51.64 5.21 -15.28
N ARG A 40 -50.47 4.71 -14.89
CA ARG A 40 -49.57 5.40 -13.93
C ARG A 40 -48.74 6.53 -14.59
N LYS A 41 -48.46 6.40 -15.89
CA LYS A 41 -47.71 7.37 -16.69
C LYS A 41 -48.59 8.56 -17.10
N TYR A 42 -49.83 8.29 -17.51
CA TYR A 42 -50.78 9.27 -18.06
C TYR A 42 -52.01 9.49 -17.16
N TRP A 43 -51.95 9.17 -15.86
CA TRP A 43 -53.14 9.18 -14.99
C TRP A 43 -53.87 10.53 -14.95
N LYS A 44 -53.13 11.64 -14.97
CA LYS A 44 -53.69 12.99 -15.04
C LYS A 44 -54.31 13.27 -16.41
N ASP A 45 -53.65 12.84 -17.48
CA ASP A 45 -54.14 13.00 -18.85
C ASP A 45 -55.39 12.12 -19.09
N ILE A 46 -55.45 10.92 -18.50
CA ILE A 46 -56.61 10.02 -18.50
C ILE A 46 -57.74 10.60 -17.65
N LEU A 47 -57.44 11.18 -16.48
CA LEU A 47 -58.44 11.87 -15.67
C LEU A 47 -59.04 13.06 -16.45
N ILE A 48 -58.19 13.86 -17.09
CA ILE A 48 -58.62 14.96 -17.97
C ILE A 48 -59.44 14.41 -19.13
N LEU A 49 -59.00 13.35 -19.83
CA LEU A 49 -59.75 12.70 -20.91
C LEU A 49 -61.10 12.14 -20.45
N THR A 50 -61.17 11.61 -19.22
CA THR A 50 -62.41 11.06 -18.64
C THR A 50 -63.38 12.19 -18.28
N ILE A 51 -62.87 13.28 -17.70
CA ILE A 51 -63.65 14.49 -17.42
C ILE A 51 -64.14 15.12 -18.73
N VAL A 52 -63.27 15.26 -19.72
CA VAL A 52 -63.61 15.75 -21.08
C VAL A 52 -64.65 14.83 -21.72
N SER A 53 -64.48 13.52 -21.65
CA SER A 53 -65.43 12.55 -22.21
C SER A 53 -66.80 12.60 -21.53
N LEU A 54 -66.84 12.71 -20.19
CA LEU A 54 -68.09 12.86 -19.44
C LEU A 54 -68.80 14.18 -19.78
N ILE A 55 -68.06 15.28 -19.93
CA ILE A 55 -68.60 16.60 -20.27
C ILE A 55 -69.05 16.67 -21.73
N VAL A 56 -68.30 16.09 -22.67
CA VAL A 56 -68.73 15.93 -24.07
C VAL A 56 -70.01 15.09 -24.14
N ARG A 57 -70.07 13.98 -23.39
CA ARG A 57 -71.26 13.13 -23.33
C ARG A 57 -72.45 13.88 -22.71
N TYR A 58 -72.21 14.70 -21.69
CA TYR A 58 -73.21 15.58 -21.08
C TYR A 58 -73.72 16.64 -22.08
N ASN A 59 -72.83 17.28 -22.84
CA ASN A 59 -73.22 18.25 -23.89
C ASN A 59 -74.04 17.61 -25.01
N ILE A 60 -73.63 16.43 -25.50
CA ILE A 60 -74.37 15.69 -26.54
C ILE A 60 -75.76 15.28 -26.05
N LEU A 61 -75.87 14.88 -24.77
CA LEU A 61 -77.14 14.41 -24.19
C LEU A 61 -78.12 15.54 -23.88
N ASN A 62 -77.62 16.72 -23.48
CA ASN A 62 -78.49 17.81 -23.03
C ASN A 62 -78.83 18.83 -24.11
N ASN A 63 -78.15 18.84 -25.25
CA ASN A 63 -78.45 19.60 -26.48
C ASN A 63 -79.23 20.93 -26.28
N GLU A 64 -78.83 21.73 -25.29
CA GLU A 64 -79.32 23.08 -25.10
C GLU A 64 -78.30 24.01 -25.74
N ALA A 65 -78.69 24.59 -26.87
CA ALA A 65 -78.02 25.72 -27.47
C ALA A 65 -78.09 26.90 -26.48
N ILE A 66 -77.07 27.04 -25.66
CA ILE A 66 -76.82 28.27 -24.89
C ILE A 66 -76.29 29.29 -25.90
N GLU A 67 -77.19 30.11 -26.46
CA GLU A 67 -76.80 31.32 -27.19
C GLU A 67 -76.15 32.30 -26.21
N ILE A 68 -74.82 32.36 -26.23
CA ILE A 68 -74.06 33.47 -25.65
C ILE A 68 -73.21 34.12 -26.75
N VAL A 69 -73.39 35.43 -26.81
CA VAL A 69 -72.92 36.45 -27.75
C VAL A 69 -71.38 36.49 -27.92
N ALA A 70 -70.97 36.67 -29.19
CA ALA A 70 -69.68 37.18 -29.71
C ALA A 70 -68.42 36.34 -29.41
N TYR A 71 -68.18 35.31 -30.22
CA TYR A 71 -67.01 34.40 -30.16
C TYR A 71 -65.78 34.86 -30.97
N ASP A 72 -65.94 35.72 -31.97
CA ASP A 72 -64.91 35.92 -33.00
C ASP A 72 -63.57 36.51 -32.51
N GLY A 73 -63.56 37.25 -31.39
CA GLY A 73 -62.34 37.90 -30.87
C GLY A 73 -61.44 36.99 -30.02
N PHE A 74 -62.03 36.02 -29.31
CA PHE A 74 -61.27 35.10 -28.45
C PHE A 74 -60.69 33.94 -29.25
N ASP A 75 -61.41 33.44 -30.26
CA ASP A 75 -60.95 32.35 -31.14
C ASP A 75 -59.59 32.66 -31.79
N PHE A 76 -59.37 33.92 -32.16
CA PHE A 76 -58.12 34.38 -32.78
C PHE A 76 -56.94 34.37 -31.79
N ILE A 77 -57.15 34.82 -30.56
CA ILE A 77 -56.14 34.78 -29.48
C ILE A 77 -55.81 33.33 -29.12
N PHE A 78 -56.81 32.43 -29.13
CA PHE A 78 -56.68 31.03 -28.76
C PHE A 78 -55.98 30.16 -29.80
N ILE A 79 -56.12 30.46 -31.10
CA ILE A 79 -55.34 29.78 -32.15
C ILE A 79 -53.91 30.32 -32.18
N LEU A 80 -53.73 31.64 -31.97
CA LEU A 80 -52.39 32.25 -32.00
C LEU A 80 -51.57 31.93 -30.77
N LEU A 81 -52.10 31.83 -29.55
CA LEU A 81 -51.26 31.69 -28.37
C LEU A 81 -50.47 30.36 -28.33
N PRO A 82 -51.08 29.18 -28.54
CA PRO A 82 -50.37 27.91 -28.64
C PRO A 82 -49.48 27.90 -29.88
N THR A 83 -49.92 28.46 -31.00
CA THR A 83 -49.13 28.51 -32.23
C THR A 83 -47.91 29.41 -32.09
N VAL A 84 -48.02 30.59 -31.48
CA VAL A 84 -46.93 31.53 -31.20
C VAL A 84 -45.99 30.93 -30.18
N LEU A 85 -46.49 30.27 -29.12
CA LEU A 85 -45.64 29.57 -28.15
C LEU A 85 -44.95 28.35 -28.77
N THR A 86 -45.61 27.66 -29.69
CA THR A 86 -45.03 26.54 -30.44
C THR A 86 -44.01 27.07 -31.43
N ILE A 87 -44.25 28.20 -32.10
CA ILE A 87 -43.29 28.89 -32.96
C ILE A 87 -42.10 29.34 -32.15
N VAL A 88 -42.29 30.00 -31.01
CA VAL A 88 -41.24 30.42 -30.07
C VAL A 88 -40.43 29.19 -29.60
N SER A 89 -41.10 28.10 -29.24
CA SER A 89 -40.45 26.83 -28.86
C SER A 89 -39.71 26.17 -30.03
N ILE A 90 -40.23 26.28 -31.26
CA ILE A 90 -39.63 25.82 -32.50
C ILE A 90 -38.35 26.64 -32.77
N THR A 91 -38.42 27.98 -32.76
CA THR A 91 -37.25 28.86 -32.97
C THR A 91 -36.16 28.59 -31.93
N LEU A 92 -36.55 28.33 -30.68
CA LEU A 92 -35.61 28.06 -29.59
C LEU A 92 -35.04 26.64 -29.61
N SER A 93 -35.80 25.66 -30.10
CA SER A 93 -35.28 24.29 -30.29
C SER A 93 -34.43 24.11 -31.55
N LEU A 94 -34.64 24.97 -32.56
CA LEU A 94 -33.89 24.99 -33.83
C LEU A 94 -32.57 25.73 -33.71
N GLN A 95 -32.48 26.74 -32.85
CA GLN A 95 -31.18 27.28 -32.47
C GLN A 95 -30.42 26.19 -31.72
N LYS A 96 -29.19 25.88 -32.17
CA LYS A 96 -28.24 25.00 -31.45
C LYS A 96 -27.75 25.68 -30.17
N GLU A 97 -28.65 26.24 -29.36
CA GLU A 97 -28.30 26.90 -28.11
C GLU A 97 -27.86 25.85 -27.10
N THR A 98 -26.72 26.11 -26.48
CA THR A 98 -26.15 25.27 -25.44
C THR A 98 -26.41 25.91 -24.07
N ILE A 99 -26.83 25.08 -23.12
CA ILE A 99 -26.95 25.46 -21.70
C ILE A 99 -25.79 24.79 -20.98
N TYR A 100 -24.89 25.59 -20.41
CA TYR A 100 -23.65 25.09 -19.79
C TYR A 100 -22.89 24.11 -20.73
N GLY A 101 -22.88 24.45 -22.02
CA GLY A 101 -22.20 23.69 -23.06
C GLY A 101 -22.87 22.39 -23.54
N VAL A 102 -24.07 22.09 -23.08
CA VAL A 102 -24.84 20.95 -23.56
C VAL A 102 -26.06 21.43 -24.33
N GLU A 103 -26.35 20.81 -25.47
CA GLU A 103 -27.57 21.07 -26.24
C GLU A 103 -28.79 21.03 -25.33
N GLN A 104 -29.68 22.01 -25.43
CA GLN A 104 -30.84 22.15 -24.54
C GLN A 104 -31.67 20.86 -24.43
N ASN A 105 -31.80 20.09 -25.52
CA ASN A 105 -32.47 18.79 -25.53
C ASN A 105 -31.78 17.71 -24.69
N LYS A 106 -30.44 17.67 -24.67
CA LYS A 106 -29.66 16.76 -23.82
C LYS A 106 -29.68 17.24 -22.37
N PHE A 107 -29.58 18.54 -22.13
CA PHE A 107 -29.68 19.13 -20.80
C PHE A 107 -31.04 18.84 -20.14
N ARG A 108 -32.15 18.90 -20.88
CA ARG A 108 -33.50 18.54 -20.40
C ARG A 108 -33.57 17.13 -19.82
N LYS A 109 -32.79 16.17 -20.34
CA LYS A 109 -32.76 14.78 -19.85
C LYS A 109 -32.13 14.63 -18.46
N LEU A 110 -31.36 15.60 -17.99
CA LEU A 110 -30.78 15.61 -16.64
C LEU A 110 -31.85 15.86 -15.56
N SER A 111 -32.95 16.50 -15.93
CA SER A 111 -34.10 16.68 -15.04
C SER A 111 -34.95 15.39 -15.06
N LYS A 112 -34.64 14.43 -14.18
CA LYS A 112 -35.42 13.16 -14.03
C LYS A 112 -36.92 13.35 -13.78
N HIS A 113 -37.38 14.56 -13.43
CA HIS A 113 -38.80 14.86 -13.29
C HIS A 113 -39.47 15.14 -14.64
N ARG A 114 -40.66 14.55 -14.80
CA ARG A 114 -41.56 14.64 -15.96
C ARG A 114 -41.59 16.05 -16.54
N LYS A 115 -40.87 16.28 -17.64
CA LYS A 115 -40.92 17.47 -18.47
C LYS A 115 -41.34 17.05 -19.87
N TYR A 116 -42.23 17.81 -20.48
CA TYR A 116 -42.67 17.56 -21.85
C TYR A 116 -41.49 17.83 -22.77
N ASN A 117 -41.10 16.84 -23.58
CA ASN A 117 -40.13 17.07 -24.63
C ASN A 117 -40.78 17.92 -25.74
N PHE A 118 -39.98 18.44 -26.67
CA PHE A 118 -40.49 19.29 -27.74
C PHE A 118 -41.59 18.62 -28.59
N MET A 119 -41.44 17.34 -28.91
CA MET A 119 -42.45 16.57 -29.64
C MET A 119 -43.72 16.39 -28.80
N ASP A 120 -43.60 16.17 -27.49
CA ASP A 120 -44.73 16.05 -26.59
C ASP A 120 -45.53 17.37 -26.56
N MET A 121 -44.85 18.53 -26.52
CA MET A 121 -45.51 19.84 -26.57
C MET A 121 -46.28 20.05 -27.87
N ILE A 122 -45.66 19.71 -29.02
CA ILE A 122 -46.32 19.81 -30.33
C ILE A 122 -47.54 18.90 -30.39
N ILE A 123 -47.39 17.63 -29.98
CA ILE A 123 -48.48 16.65 -30.02
C ILE A 123 -49.63 17.12 -29.13
N ILE A 124 -49.34 17.59 -27.91
CA ILE A 124 -50.37 18.11 -26.99
C ILE A 124 -51.09 19.33 -27.61
N SER A 125 -50.36 20.28 -28.18
CA SER A 125 -50.94 21.45 -28.85
C SER A 125 -51.83 21.07 -30.03
N ILE A 126 -51.39 20.14 -30.89
CA ILE A 126 -52.18 19.63 -32.03
C ILE A 126 -53.43 18.92 -31.52
N VAL A 127 -53.32 18.07 -30.50
CA VAL A 127 -54.46 17.33 -29.94
C VAL A 127 -55.49 18.30 -29.35
N ILE A 128 -55.06 19.31 -28.59
CA ILE A 128 -55.97 20.34 -28.04
C ILE A 128 -56.64 21.11 -29.18
N MET A 129 -55.90 21.48 -30.22
CA MET A 129 -56.44 22.19 -31.39
C MET A 129 -57.46 21.34 -32.15
N CYS A 130 -57.15 20.08 -32.44
CA CYS A 130 -58.08 19.16 -33.10
C CYS A 130 -59.33 18.92 -32.26
N ALA A 131 -59.18 18.76 -30.95
CA ALA A 131 -60.32 18.63 -30.03
C ALA A 131 -61.20 19.88 -30.04
N TYR A 132 -60.59 21.07 -30.01
CA TYR A 132 -61.30 22.34 -30.11
C TYR A 132 -62.12 22.46 -31.40
N VAL A 133 -61.48 22.27 -32.56
CA VAL A 133 -62.14 22.33 -33.87
C VAL A 133 -63.27 21.31 -33.97
N THR A 134 -63.08 20.13 -33.39
CA THR A 134 -64.12 19.11 -33.35
C THR A 134 -65.29 19.57 -32.47
N PHE A 135 -65.02 20.11 -31.28
CA PHE A 135 -66.08 20.60 -30.37
C PHE A 135 -66.83 21.80 -30.93
N ASP A 136 -66.13 22.70 -31.62
CA ASP A 136 -66.70 23.84 -32.33
C ASP A 136 -67.60 23.39 -33.49
N TYR A 137 -67.12 22.48 -34.33
CA TYR A 137 -67.92 21.91 -35.43
C TYR A 137 -69.23 21.26 -34.97
N TYR A 138 -69.24 20.64 -33.79
CA TYR A 138 -70.43 20.03 -33.19
C TYR A 138 -71.20 20.96 -32.24
N GLY A 139 -70.81 22.23 -32.08
CA GLY A 139 -71.51 23.21 -31.24
C GLY A 139 -71.49 22.91 -29.73
N LEU A 140 -70.45 22.24 -29.23
CA LEU A 140 -70.37 21.76 -27.84
C LEU A 140 -69.78 22.81 -26.89
N THR A 141 -70.57 23.81 -26.50
CA THR A 141 -70.14 25.01 -25.76
C THR A 141 -69.35 24.72 -24.47
N ILE A 142 -69.79 23.80 -23.60
CA ILE A 142 -69.06 23.51 -22.34
C ILE A 142 -67.73 22.77 -22.62
N SER A 143 -67.68 21.93 -23.66
CA SER A 143 -66.45 21.23 -24.06
C SER A 143 -65.42 22.19 -24.65
N ILE A 144 -65.89 23.23 -25.34
CA ILE A 144 -65.07 24.36 -25.81
C ILE A 144 -64.43 25.07 -24.60
N PHE A 145 -65.22 25.45 -23.59
CA PHE A 145 -64.67 26.07 -22.36
C PHE A 145 -63.67 25.19 -21.61
N LEU A 146 -63.90 23.88 -21.57
CA LEU A 146 -62.97 22.93 -20.96
C LEU A 146 -61.66 22.81 -21.74
N ALA A 147 -61.74 22.70 -23.07
CA ALA A 147 -60.57 22.71 -23.94
C ALA A 147 -59.76 24.01 -23.79
N MET A 148 -60.45 25.15 -23.63
CA MET A 148 -59.82 26.44 -23.30
C MET A 148 -59.10 26.40 -21.95
N GLY A 149 -59.73 25.87 -20.89
CA GLY A 149 -59.12 25.74 -19.58
C GLY A 149 -57.88 24.82 -19.58
N ILE A 150 -57.95 23.70 -20.30
CA ILE A 150 -56.83 22.78 -20.51
C ILE A 150 -55.70 23.48 -21.27
N SER A 151 -56.03 24.22 -22.34
CA SER A 151 -55.06 24.99 -23.11
C SER A 151 -54.31 25.98 -22.23
N VAL A 152 -55.02 26.79 -21.43
CA VAL A 152 -54.39 27.76 -20.51
C VAL A 152 -53.49 27.06 -19.49
N PHE A 153 -53.92 25.93 -18.94
CA PHE A 153 -53.11 25.16 -17.99
C PHE A 153 -51.81 24.65 -18.61
N TYR A 154 -51.87 24.00 -19.78
CA TYR A 154 -50.66 23.51 -20.47
C TYR A 154 -49.78 24.67 -20.95
N THR A 155 -50.37 25.79 -21.39
CA THR A 155 -49.62 27.01 -21.68
C THR A 155 -48.84 27.50 -20.47
N ILE A 156 -49.44 27.59 -19.28
CA ILE A 156 -48.74 27.99 -18.05
C ILE A 156 -47.62 26.99 -17.73
N VAL A 157 -47.86 25.69 -17.88
CA VAL A 157 -46.85 24.65 -17.62
C VAL A 157 -45.67 24.75 -18.60
N PHE A 158 -45.93 24.96 -19.90
CA PHE A 158 -44.88 25.13 -20.91
C PHE A 158 -44.10 26.42 -20.66
N ILE A 159 -44.77 27.52 -20.33
CA ILE A 159 -44.16 28.80 -19.93
C ILE A 159 -43.26 28.62 -18.70
N MET A 160 -43.74 27.98 -17.63
CA MET A 160 -42.94 27.73 -16.42
C MET A 160 -41.76 26.79 -16.65
N GLN A 161 -41.85 25.90 -17.64
CA GLN A 161 -40.76 25.01 -18.01
C GLN A 161 -39.70 25.72 -18.87
N GLU A 162 -40.14 26.48 -19.87
CA GLU A 162 -39.27 27.04 -20.92
C GLU A 162 -38.74 28.42 -20.55
N ILE A 163 -39.54 29.34 -20.01
CA ILE A 163 -39.08 30.70 -19.68
C ILE A 163 -37.83 30.70 -18.78
N PRO A 164 -37.73 29.90 -17.70
CA PRO A 164 -36.52 29.87 -16.89
C PRO A 164 -35.27 29.33 -17.62
N LEU A 165 -35.44 28.42 -18.59
CA LEU A 165 -34.36 27.91 -19.42
C LEU A 165 -33.94 28.94 -20.48
N LEU A 166 -34.91 29.66 -21.05
CA LEU A 166 -34.73 30.71 -22.06
C LEU A 166 -34.10 31.98 -21.50
N LEU A 167 -34.55 32.41 -20.32
CA LEU A 167 -33.96 33.52 -19.58
C LEU A 167 -32.63 33.14 -18.89
N ARG A 168 -32.13 31.92 -19.11
CA ARG A 168 -30.90 31.38 -18.50
C ARG A 168 -30.83 31.63 -17.00
N ASN A 169 -31.92 31.36 -16.29
CA ASN A 169 -31.99 31.58 -14.84
C ASN A 169 -31.03 30.62 -14.11
N GLU A 170 -29.91 31.15 -13.65
CA GLU A 170 -28.83 30.36 -13.05
C GLU A 170 -29.31 29.51 -11.86
N ARG A 171 -30.14 30.09 -10.98
CA ARG A 171 -30.65 29.39 -9.79
C ARG A 171 -31.55 28.20 -10.13
N TYR A 172 -32.25 28.26 -11.27
CA TYR A 172 -33.09 27.16 -11.74
C TYR A 172 -32.24 26.06 -12.37
N ILE A 173 -31.25 26.44 -13.18
CA ILE A 173 -30.32 25.52 -13.83
C ILE A 173 -29.46 24.78 -12.80
N GLU A 174 -28.88 25.48 -11.83
CA GLU A 174 -28.07 24.89 -10.75
C GLU A 174 -28.86 23.89 -9.91
N ARG A 175 -30.15 24.13 -9.67
CA ARG A 175 -31.03 23.16 -8.97
C ARG A 175 -31.21 21.87 -9.75
N ILE A 176 -31.28 21.94 -11.09
CA ILE A 176 -31.37 20.74 -11.94
C ILE A 176 -30.08 19.94 -11.86
N ILE A 177 -28.93 20.62 -11.98
CA ILE A 177 -27.61 19.99 -11.95
C ILE A 177 -27.35 19.37 -10.59
N LYS A 178 -27.63 20.09 -9.50
CA LYS A 178 -27.52 19.61 -8.13
C LYS A 178 -28.26 18.29 -7.92
N LYS A 179 -29.52 18.20 -8.37
CA LYS A 179 -30.27 16.94 -8.26
C LYS A 179 -29.67 15.82 -9.11
N ALA A 180 -29.24 16.12 -10.34
CA ALA A 180 -28.63 15.12 -11.21
C ALA A 180 -27.34 14.53 -10.60
N VAL A 181 -26.47 15.35 -10.03
CA VAL A 181 -25.21 14.89 -9.40
C VAL A 181 -25.47 13.92 -8.24
N HIS A 182 -26.54 14.10 -7.47
CA HIS A 182 -26.86 13.28 -6.29
C HIS A 182 -27.78 12.08 -6.57
N GLU A 183 -28.48 12.05 -7.71
CA GLU A 183 -29.50 11.03 -8.03
C GLU A 183 -29.16 10.13 -9.24
N THR A 184 -28.12 10.44 -10.02
CA THR A 184 -27.74 9.69 -11.23
C THR A 184 -26.27 9.31 -11.27
N GLU A 185 -25.95 8.18 -11.89
CA GLU A 185 -24.61 7.91 -12.40
C GLU A 185 -24.19 9.03 -13.37
N LEU A 186 -22.91 9.41 -13.37
CA LEU A 186 -22.40 10.49 -14.20
C LEU A 186 -22.52 10.17 -15.70
N SER A 187 -23.59 10.66 -16.32
CA SER A 187 -23.72 10.68 -17.78
C SER A 187 -22.73 11.67 -18.40
N GLU A 188 -22.32 11.43 -19.66
CA GLU A 188 -21.41 12.33 -20.40
C GLU A 188 -21.93 13.78 -20.48
N SER A 189 -23.26 13.95 -20.57
CA SER A 189 -23.88 15.27 -20.54
C SER A 189 -23.74 15.95 -19.18
N LEU A 190 -23.77 15.20 -18.08
CA LEU A 190 -23.53 15.75 -16.75
C LEU A 190 -22.05 16.13 -16.57
N LYS A 191 -21.11 15.30 -17.06
CA LYS A 191 -19.67 15.61 -17.06
C LYS A 191 -19.38 16.92 -17.78
N ASN A 192 -19.93 17.13 -18.98
CA ASN A 192 -19.75 18.37 -19.74
C ASN A 192 -20.29 19.61 -19.01
N VAL A 193 -21.43 19.48 -18.32
CA VAL A 193 -21.97 20.58 -17.51
C VAL A 193 -21.09 20.87 -16.30
N LEU A 194 -20.55 19.84 -15.64
CA LEU A 194 -19.61 20.00 -14.53
C LEU A 194 -18.31 20.66 -15.00
N HIS A 195 -17.73 20.22 -16.12
CA HIS A 195 -16.56 20.85 -16.74
C HIS A 195 -16.82 22.34 -17.03
N TYR A 196 -17.97 22.65 -17.63
CA TYR A 196 -18.34 24.05 -17.89
C TYR A 196 -18.39 24.85 -16.59
N MET A 197 -19.04 24.35 -15.53
CA MET A 197 -19.10 25.06 -14.24
C MET A 197 -17.70 25.26 -13.63
N LEU A 198 -16.85 24.23 -13.66
CA LEU A 198 -15.49 24.28 -13.14
C LEU A 198 -14.61 25.29 -13.87
N PHE A 199 -14.68 25.34 -15.20
CA PHE A 199 -13.82 26.18 -16.04
C PHE A 199 -14.41 27.57 -16.35
N THR A 200 -15.59 27.90 -15.80
CA THR A 200 -16.17 29.26 -15.94
C THR A 200 -16.46 29.92 -14.59
N LYS A 201 -16.92 29.17 -13.59
CA LYS A 201 -17.27 29.66 -12.25
C LYS A 201 -16.19 29.36 -11.20
N GLY A 202 -15.36 28.35 -11.42
CA GLY A 202 -14.35 27.86 -10.47
C GLY A 202 -14.91 26.86 -9.45
N LEU A 203 -14.00 26.15 -8.78
CA LEU A 203 -14.29 25.03 -7.86
C LEU A 203 -15.19 25.45 -6.70
N GLU A 204 -14.86 26.55 -6.02
CA GLU A 204 -15.58 27.01 -4.83
C GLU A 204 -17.05 27.34 -5.11
N LYS A 205 -17.31 28.12 -6.17
CA LYS A 205 -18.68 28.47 -6.56
C LYS A 205 -19.45 27.23 -7.02
N THR A 206 -18.79 26.33 -7.74
CA THR A 206 -19.39 25.08 -8.21
C THR A 206 -19.76 24.16 -7.05
N TYR A 207 -18.84 23.96 -6.10
CA TYR A 207 -19.09 23.20 -4.88
C TYR A 207 -20.23 23.80 -4.06
N ASN A 208 -20.22 25.12 -3.83
CA ASN A 208 -21.28 25.79 -3.07
C ASN A 208 -22.65 25.73 -3.75
N ALA A 209 -22.71 25.76 -5.09
CA ALA A 209 -23.95 25.61 -5.84
C ALA A 209 -24.53 24.19 -5.74
N LEU A 210 -23.66 23.17 -5.68
CA LEU A 210 -24.04 21.76 -5.77
C LEU A 210 -24.12 21.04 -4.41
N LYS A 211 -23.51 21.58 -3.35
CA LYS A 211 -23.48 20.92 -2.02
C LYS A 211 -24.86 20.82 -1.37
N VAL A 212 -25.24 19.64 -0.90
CA VAL A 212 -26.46 19.42 -0.08
C VAL A 212 -26.14 19.55 1.41
N LYS A 213 -24.97 19.03 1.82
CA LYS A 213 -24.30 19.17 3.12
C LYS A 213 -22.80 19.36 2.88
N ASN A 214 -21.98 19.46 3.93
CA ASN A 214 -20.53 19.30 3.78
C ASN A 214 -20.25 17.86 3.32
N ASP A 215 -20.07 17.69 2.02
CA ASP A 215 -19.97 16.40 1.34
C ASP A 215 -18.59 16.30 0.68
N PRO A 216 -17.63 15.62 1.33
CA PRO A 216 -16.27 15.47 0.81
C PRO A 216 -16.24 14.74 -0.54
N ALA A 217 -17.17 13.83 -0.79
CA ALA A 217 -17.22 13.05 -2.02
C ALA A 217 -17.49 13.93 -3.24
N LEU A 218 -18.31 14.98 -3.09
CA LEU A 218 -18.56 15.96 -4.15
C LEU A 218 -17.29 16.74 -4.52
N LEU A 219 -16.49 17.13 -3.52
CA LEU A 219 -15.25 17.88 -3.77
C LEU A 219 -14.22 17.00 -4.50
N ILE A 220 -14.07 15.75 -4.07
CA ILE A 220 -13.21 14.76 -4.74
C ILE A 220 -13.67 14.51 -6.17
N LEU A 221 -14.98 14.37 -6.39
CA LEU A 221 -15.56 14.19 -7.73
C LEU A 221 -15.20 15.37 -8.65
N LEU A 222 -15.38 16.62 -8.17
CA LEU A 222 -15.09 17.81 -8.97
C LEU A 222 -13.60 17.91 -9.36
N LEU A 223 -12.68 17.61 -8.45
CA LEU A 223 -11.25 17.56 -8.75
C LEU A 223 -10.90 16.39 -9.68
N THR A 224 -11.58 15.26 -9.53
CA THR A 224 -11.40 14.09 -10.41
C THR A 224 -11.81 14.42 -11.83
N GLU A 225 -12.96 15.05 -12.04
CA GLU A 225 -13.42 15.45 -13.39
C GLU A 225 -12.49 16.52 -14.00
N GLN A 226 -11.99 17.48 -13.21
CA GLN A 226 -10.95 18.42 -13.67
C GLN A 226 -9.71 17.67 -14.17
N ASN A 227 -9.21 16.71 -13.39
CA ASN A 227 -8.04 15.92 -13.76
C ASN A 227 -8.30 15.00 -14.95
N GLU A 228 -9.47 14.35 -15.04
CA GLU A 228 -9.87 13.56 -16.22
C GLU A 228 -9.84 14.42 -17.48
N PHE A 229 -10.39 15.64 -17.42
CA PHE A 229 -10.38 16.56 -18.56
C PHE A 229 -8.95 16.90 -19.00
N LEU A 230 -8.08 17.31 -18.07
CA LEU A 230 -6.69 17.67 -18.37
C LEU A 230 -5.89 16.48 -18.95
N PHE A 231 -6.09 15.27 -18.42
CA PHE A 231 -5.42 14.06 -18.93
C PHE A 231 -5.94 13.65 -20.31
N ARG A 232 -7.26 13.74 -20.55
CA ARG A 232 -7.82 13.52 -21.89
C ARG A 232 -7.20 14.50 -22.88
N TYR A 233 -7.13 15.79 -22.53
CA TYR A 233 -6.51 16.80 -23.39
C TYR A 233 -5.02 16.51 -23.67
N LYS A 234 -4.25 16.14 -22.64
CA LYS A 234 -2.84 15.70 -22.78
C LYS A 234 -2.71 14.55 -23.78
N ASN A 235 -3.46 13.47 -23.59
CA ASN A 235 -3.35 12.24 -24.40
C ASN A 235 -3.79 12.49 -25.84
N SER A 236 -4.85 13.27 -26.02
CA SER A 236 -5.36 13.59 -27.35
C SER A 236 -4.40 14.45 -28.17
N TYR A 237 -3.65 15.35 -27.55
CA TYR A 237 -2.61 16.13 -28.25
C TYR A 237 -1.47 15.23 -28.77
N SER A 238 -1.06 14.22 -27.98
CA SER A 238 -0.04 13.25 -28.39
C SER A 238 -0.45 12.36 -29.57
N ILE A 239 -1.76 12.17 -29.78
CA ILE A 239 -2.34 11.30 -30.82
C ILE A 239 -2.74 12.10 -32.08
N ALA A 240 -2.83 13.44 -32.01
CA ALA A 240 -3.49 14.22 -33.05
C ALA A 240 -2.84 15.58 -33.33
N SER A 241 -1.82 15.58 -34.20
CA SER A 241 -1.52 16.72 -35.09
C SER A 241 -2.54 16.86 -36.25
N SER A 242 -3.68 16.14 -36.21
CA SER A 242 -4.69 16.25 -37.27
C SER A 242 -6.17 16.12 -36.86
N LYS A 243 -6.54 15.94 -35.59
CA LYS A 243 -7.97 15.61 -35.28
C LYS A 243 -8.48 15.81 -33.85
N PHE A 244 -7.94 16.73 -33.05
CA PHE A 244 -8.60 17.18 -31.82
C PHE A 244 -9.15 18.60 -31.99
N MET A 245 -10.06 18.77 -32.95
CA MET A 245 -11.18 19.67 -32.71
C MET A 245 -12.20 18.82 -31.98
N ASP A 246 -12.17 18.85 -30.65
CA ASP A 246 -13.32 18.37 -29.89
C ASP A 246 -14.52 19.15 -30.43
N SER A 247 -15.50 18.42 -30.96
CA SER A 247 -16.61 18.95 -31.76
C SER A 247 -17.53 19.93 -31.01
N ASN A 248 -17.17 20.32 -29.79
CA ASN A 248 -17.76 21.40 -29.03
C ASN A 248 -16.65 22.27 -28.39
N ASN A 249 -16.25 23.37 -29.05
CA ASN A 249 -15.46 24.46 -28.47
C ASN A 249 -16.25 25.15 -27.32
N LEU A 250 -16.39 24.49 -26.17
CA LEU A 250 -17.20 24.98 -25.05
C LEU A 250 -16.46 25.99 -24.17
N TYR A 251 -15.13 25.93 -24.17
CA TYR A 251 -14.26 26.81 -23.38
C TYR A 251 -12.86 26.82 -24.01
N ASN A 252 -12.15 27.94 -23.88
CA ASN A 252 -10.78 28.09 -24.36
C ASN A 252 -9.84 27.29 -23.46
N ILE A 253 -8.85 26.58 -24.03
CA ILE A 253 -7.83 25.86 -23.26
C ILE A 253 -7.10 26.79 -22.28
N VAL A 254 -6.93 28.07 -22.63
CA VAL A 254 -6.35 29.09 -21.73
C VAL A 254 -7.20 29.28 -20.47
N ASP A 255 -8.54 29.29 -20.60
CA ASP A 255 -9.45 29.40 -19.47
C ASP A 255 -9.45 28.13 -18.62
N VAL A 256 -9.39 26.95 -19.27
CA VAL A 256 -9.24 25.67 -18.57
C VAL A 256 -7.97 25.65 -17.73
N ILE A 257 -6.83 26.04 -18.31
CA ILE A 257 -5.56 26.11 -17.58
C ILE A 257 -5.67 27.09 -16.42
N LYS A 258 -6.12 28.32 -16.68
CA LYS A 258 -6.27 29.37 -15.66
C LYS A 258 -7.13 28.91 -14.49
N TRP A 259 -8.31 28.35 -14.77
CA TRP A 259 -9.21 27.89 -13.71
C TRP A 259 -8.70 26.63 -13.03
N SER A 260 -8.07 25.70 -13.74
CA SER A 260 -7.46 24.52 -13.11
C SER A 260 -6.35 24.92 -12.13
N THR A 261 -5.52 25.89 -12.51
CA THR A 261 -4.50 26.48 -11.63
C THR A 261 -5.11 27.11 -10.38
N ILE A 262 -6.12 27.98 -10.55
CA ILE A 262 -6.81 28.64 -9.43
C ILE A 262 -7.51 27.63 -8.52
N ASN A 263 -8.18 26.64 -9.10
CA ASN A 263 -8.91 25.61 -8.36
C ASN A 263 -7.97 24.79 -7.51
N THR A 264 -6.81 24.42 -8.06
CA THR A 264 -5.79 23.64 -7.35
C THR A 264 -5.03 24.47 -6.32
N SER A 265 -4.73 25.75 -6.58
CA SER A 265 -4.08 26.61 -5.58
C SER A 265 -4.97 26.82 -4.35
N LYS A 266 -6.29 26.98 -4.56
CA LYS A 266 -7.28 27.16 -3.50
C LYS A 266 -7.40 25.99 -2.52
N ILE A 267 -6.89 24.80 -2.87
CA ILE A 267 -6.81 23.65 -1.96
C ILE A 267 -5.95 23.96 -0.74
N PHE A 268 -4.95 24.83 -0.91
CA PHE A 268 -3.97 25.21 0.11
C PHE A 268 -4.34 26.51 0.85
N ASP A 269 -5.40 27.20 0.43
CA ASP A 269 -5.85 28.43 1.09
C ASP A 269 -6.54 28.09 2.43
N SER A 270 -6.00 28.60 3.53
CA SER A 270 -6.48 28.37 4.91
C SER A 270 -7.86 28.97 5.24
N THR A 271 -8.63 29.40 4.23
CA THR A 271 -9.96 29.95 4.40
C THR A 271 -10.97 28.86 4.79
N GLU A 272 -11.80 29.11 5.81
CA GLU A 272 -12.75 28.14 6.41
C GLU A 272 -13.70 27.45 5.41
N ILE A 273 -13.89 28.00 4.22
CA ILE A 273 -14.88 27.53 3.23
C ILE A 273 -14.39 26.28 2.47
N LEU A 274 -13.07 26.09 2.32
CA LEU A 274 -12.44 25.01 1.56
C LEU A 274 -11.16 24.51 2.24
N ASN A 275 -11.15 24.36 3.56
CA ASN A 275 -10.05 23.67 4.23
C ASN A 275 -10.07 22.19 3.79
N TYR A 276 -9.40 21.91 2.67
CA TYR A 276 -9.45 20.64 1.96
C TYR A 276 -8.97 19.48 2.83
N ALA A 277 -7.90 19.70 3.62
CA ALA A 277 -7.41 18.73 4.60
C ALA A 277 -8.49 18.40 5.65
N SER A 278 -9.23 19.40 6.14
CA SER A 278 -10.33 19.16 7.11
C SER A 278 -11.59 18.54 6.51
N ILE A 279 -11.89 18.82 5.23
CA ILE A 279 -13.08 18.32 4.54
C ILE A 279 -12.86 16.88 4.11
N VAL A 280 -11.69 16.58 3.56
CA VAL A 280 -11.37 15.27 2.98
C VAL A 280 -10.90 14.27 4.04
N GLY A 281 -10.38 14.76 5.18
CA GLY A 281 -10.10 13.94 6.36
C GLY A 281 -8.92 12.97 6.24
N SER A 282 -8.44 12.68 5.03
CA SER A 282 -7.24 11.86 4.79
C SER A 282 -6.23 12.57 3.89
N SER A 283 -4.95 12.43 4.24
CA SER A 283 -3.83 12.90 3.42
C SER A 283 -3.67 12.11 2.12
N GLU A 284 -4.47 11.06 1.87
CA GLU A 284 -4.44 10.16 0.70
C GLU A 284 -4.86 10.83 -0.61
N HIS A 285 -5.60 11.94 -0.58
CA HIS A 285 -6.09 12.61 -1.79
C HIS A 285 -5.10 13.62 -2.42
N TYR A 286 -3.84 13.63 -1.97
CA TYR A 286 -2.77 14.48 -2.52
C TYR A 286 -2.56 14.27 -4.02
N TYR A 287 -2.90 13.08 -4.53
CA TYR A 287 -2.76 12.74 -5.95
C TYR A 287 -3.57 13.67 -6.87
N GLN A 288 -4.64 14.30 -6.37
CA GLN A 288 -5.43 15.24 -7.16
C GLN A 288 -4.60 16.47 -7.57
N VAL A 289 -3.70 16.92 -6.69
CA VAL A 289 -2.78 18.03 -6.97
C VAL A 289 -1.65 17.58 -7.89
N THR A 290 -1.02 16.44 -7.59
CA THR A 290 0.12 15.94 -8.39
C THR A 290 -0.31 15.67 -9.83
N ARG A 291 -1.50 15.09 -10.05
CA ARG A 291 -2.09 14.89 -11.38
C ARG A 291 -2.28 16.20 -12.14
N THR A 292 -2.80 17.25 -11.49
CA THR A 292 -2.95 18.56 -12.13
C THR A 292 -1.57 19.12 -12.52
N LEU A 293 -0.58 19.10 -11.63
CA LEU A 293 0.78 19.60 -11.90
C LEU A 293 1.43 18.88 -13.09
N PHE A 294 1.36 17.55 -13.14
CA PHE A 294 1.87 16.77 -14.28
C PHE A 294 1.13 17.08 -15.58
N ALA A 295 -0.19 17.22 -15.54
CA ALA A 295 -0.96 17.53 -16.74
C ALA A 295 -0.62 18.94 -17.24
N LEU A 296 -0.52 19.93 -16.35
CA LEU A 296 -0.13 21.30 -16.69
C LEU A 296 1.29 21.37 -17.27
N HIS A 297 2.26 20.66 -16.68
CA HIS A 297 3.62 20.58 -17.25
C HIS A 297 3.59 20.04 -18.68
N ASN A 298 2.94 18.89 -18.91
CA ASN A 298 2.85 18.29 -20.23
C ASN A 298 2.10 19.19 -21.24
N ILE A 299 1.02 19.85 -20.82
CA ILE A 299 0.23 20.71 -21.71
C ILE A 299 0.99 21.99 -22.04
N LEU A 300 1.50 22.69 -21.03
CA LEU A 300 2.07 24.03 -21.20
C LEU A 300 3.50 24.00 -21.72
N ASP A 301 4.35 23.15 -21.16
CA ASP A 301 5.78 23.13 -21.50
C ASP A 301 6.05 22.20 -22.69
N VAL A 302 5.56 20.95 -22.65
CA VAL A 302 5.85 19.95 -23.68
C VAL A 302 5.02 20.16 -24.96
N ASN A 303 3.70 20.31 -24.82
CA ASN A 303 2.78 20.32 -25.95
C ASN A 303 2.63 21.71 -26.60
N LEU A 304 2.37 22.74 -25.79
CA LEU A 304 2.09 24.11 -26.26
C LEU A 304 3.31 25.04 -26.25
N LYS A 305 4.36 24.71 -25.50
CA LYS A 305 5.59 25.51 -25.35
C LYS A 305 5.34 26.97 -24.90
N LEU A 306 4.44 27.15 -23.93
CA LEU A 306 4.07 28.43 -23.34
C LEU A 306 4.79 28.65 -22.01
N GLU A 307 6.08 28.99 -22.07
CA GLU A 307 6.99 29.07 -20.91
C GLU A 307 6.49 30.04 -19.82
N ASP A 308 6.11 31.28 -20.16
CA ASP A 308 5.62 32.26 -19.19
C ASP A 308 4.36 31.77 -18.45
N MET A 309 3.43 31.16 -19.20
CA MET A 309 2.18 30.65 -18.65
C MET A 309 2.42 29.39 -17.80
N TYR A 310 3.39 28.55 -18.18
CA TYR A 310 3.86 27.43 -17.40
C TYR A 310 4.44 27.88 -16.06
N ILE A 311 5.41 28.80 -16.08
CA ILE A 311 6.05 29.33 -14.88
C ILE A 311 5.01 29.95 -13.95
N HIS A 312 4.13 30.80 -14.49
CA HIS A 312 3.07 31.44 -13.71
C HIS A 312 2.14 30.41 -13.06
N SER A 313 1.67 29.43 -13.84
CA SER A 313 0.68 28.45 -13.37
C SER A 313 1.25 27.51 -12.29
N ILE A 314 2.43 26.95 -12.51
CA ILE A 314 3.05 26.06 -11.54
C ILE A 314 3.44 26.83 -10.27
N SER A 315 3.99 28.05 -10.41
CA SER A 315 4.33 28.89 -9.24
C SER A 315 3.11 29.26 -8.41
N GLN A 316 1.96 29.53 -9.05
CA GLN A 316 0.71 29.85 -8.36
C GLN A 316 0.19 28.68 -7.51
N ILE A 317 0.45 27.43 -7.90
CA ILE A 317 0.09 26.24 -7.10
C ILE A 317 1.12 25.98 -5.99
N LEU A 318 2.42 26.07 -6.30
CA LEU A 318 3.49 25.69 -5.38
C LEU A 318 3.75 26.73 -4.28
N ARG A 319 3.56 28.02 -4.53
CA ARG A 319 3.80 29.07 -3.51
C ARG A 319 2.91 28.91 -2.26
N PRO A 320 1.57 28.77 -2.38
CA PRO A 320 0.73 28.46 -1.23
C PRO A 320 1.13 27.17 -0.52
N LEU A 321 1.53 26.14 -1.28
CA LEU A 321 1.99 24.88 -0.72
C LEU A 321 3.20 25.08 0.20
N PHE A 322 4.23 25.81 -0.23
CA PHE A 322 5.39 26.09 0.63
C PHE A 322 5.02 26.90 1.89
N TRP A 323 4.14 27.91 1.76
CA TRP A 323 3.65 28.66 2.93
C TRP A 323 2.92 27.77 3.95
N THR A 324 2.22 26.73 3.50
CA THR A 324 1.55 25.81 4.43
C THR A 324 2.51 24.87 5.17
N ILE A 325 3.67 24.57 4.59
CA ILE A 325 4.70 23.73 5.25
C ILE A 325 5.28 24.43 6.48
N ASP A 326 5.42 25.75 6.39
CA ASP A 326 5.88 26.61 7.48
C ASP A 326 4.76 26.95 8.48
N GLY A 327 3.52 26.51 8.21
CA GLY A 327 2.35 26.74 9.05
C GLY A 327 2.20 25.76 10.22
N ASN A 328 1.34 26.11 11.18
CA ASN A 328 1.09 25.31 12.39
C ASN A 328 0.11 24.14 12.20
N ASN A 329 -0.57 24.03 11.05
CA ASN A 329 -1.55 22.97 10.83
C ASN A 329 -0.86 21.68 10.37
N LYS A 330 -0.82 20.69 11.26
CA LYS A 330 -0.14 19.39 11.03
C LYS A 330 -0.66 18.66 9.79
N ASP A 331 -1.98 18.62 9.59
CA ASP A 331 -2.59 17.85 8.50
C ASP A 331 -2.30 18.48 7.14
N ILE A 332 -2.33 19.81 7.06
CA ILE A 332 -1.98 20.54 5.84
C ILE A 332 -0.47 20.42 5.55
N LYS A 333 0.39 20.50 6.58
CA LYS A 333 1.84 20.30 6.44
C LYS A 333 2.15 18.90 5.90
N GLU A 334 1.52 17.86 6.45
CA GLU A 334 1.68 16.49 5.95
C GLU A 334 1.22 16.35 4.49
N PHE A 335 0.03 16.87 4.16
CA PHE A 335 -0.50 16.86 2.80
C PHE A 335 0.45 17.55 1.80
N SER A 336 0.96 18.73 2.14
CA SER A 336 1.89 19.49 1.30
C SER A 336 3.23 18.76 1.11
N ASN A 337 3.76 18.14 2.18
CA ASN A 337 4.95 17.28 2.09
C ASN A 337 4.71 16.06 1.18
N LYS A 338 3.54 15.40 1.26
CA LYS A 338 3.18 14.29 0.37
C LYS A 338 3.13 14.72 -1.10
N VAL A 339 2.58 15.89 -1.41
CA VAL A 339 2.56 16.43 -2.79
C VAL A 339 3.99 16.62 -3.30
N LEU A 340 4.86 17.31 -2.57
CA LEU A 340 6.22 17.62 -3.03
C LEU A 340 7.09 16.37 -3.16
N THR A 341 7.08 15.50 -2.16
CA THR A 341 7.84 14.24 -2.18
C THR A 341 7.39 13.34 -3.31
N SER A 342 6.07 13.23 -3.54
CA SER A 342 5.53 12.42 -4.63
C SER A 342 5.87 12.99 -6.00
N MET A 343 5.81 14.31 -6.19
CA MET A 343 6.23 14.96 -7.44
C MET A 343 7.72 14.69 -7.71
N MET A 344 8.57 14.95 -6.71
CA MET A 344 10.02 14.72 -6.81
C MET A 344 10.34 13.27 -7.18
N VAL A 345 9.88 12.32 -6.36
CA VAL A 345 10.14 10.88 -6.55
C VAL A 345 9.62 10.40 -7.90
N SER A 346 8.42 10.80 -8.28
CA SER A 346 7.82 10.38 -9.57
C SER A 346 8.62 10.89 -10.76
N THR A 347 9.05 12.16 -10.76
CA THR A 347 9.85 12.73 -11.86
C THR A 347 11.24 12.10 -11.95
N LEU A 348 11.93 11.93 -10.83
CA LEU A 348 13.29 11.39 -10.82
C LEU A 348 13.31 9.88 -11.13
N SER A 349 12.27 9.15 -10.72
CA SER A 349 12.07 7.74 -11.10
C SER A 349 11.82 7.59 -12.60
N ALA A 350 11.22 8.59 -13.25
CA ALA A 350 11.05 8.64 -14.70
C ALA A 350 12.32 9.08 -15.47
N ASN A 351 13.45 9.29 -14.78
CA ASN A 351 14.67 9.91 -15.31
C ASN A 351 14.44 11.34 -15.83
N GLU A 352 13.58 12.11 -15.19
CA GLU A 352 13.29 13.50 -15.54
C GLU A 352 13.71 14.47 -14.42
N LEU A 353 14.30 15.61 -14.80
CA LEU A 353 14.76 16.64 -13.86
C LEU A 353 13.87 17.89 -13.81
N TRP A 354 12.79 17.94 -14.58
CA TRP A 354 12.03 19.19 -14.81
C TRP A 354 11.50 19.79 -13.50
N PHE A 355 10.99 18.96 -12.58
CA PHE A 355 10.39 19.45 -11.34
C PHE A 355 11.46 20.00 -10.38
N VAL A 356 12.58 19.29 -10.22
CA VAL A 356 13.67 19.76 -9.35
C VAL A 356 14.37 20.98 -9.96
N LYS A 357 14.47 21.07 -11.30
CA LYS A 357 14.90 22.30 -12.01
C LYS A 357 13.94 23.46 -11.78
N PHE A 358 12.63 23.21 -11.77
CA PHE A 358 11.63 24.23 -11.48
C PHE A 358 11.77 24.76 -10.05
N LEU A 359 11.89 23.86 -9.07
CA LEU A 359 12.11 24.23 -7.66
C LEU A 359 13.38 25.07 -7.50
N ARG A 360 14.47 24.62 -8.12
CA ARG A 360 15.74 25.36 -8.13
C ARG A 360 15.56 26.79 -8.66
N ASN A 361 14.99 26.95 -9.85
CA ASN A 361 14.96 28.23 -10.53
C ASN A 361 13.97 29.23 -9.91
N HIS A 362 12.94 28.77 -9.21
CA HIS A 362 11.84 29.63 -8.74
C HIS A 362 11.67 29.70 -7.22
N PHE A 363 12.12 28.69 -6.46
CA PHE A 363 11.95 28.64 -5.01
C PHE A 363 13.27 28.70 -4.23
N TYR A 364 14.34 28.16 -4.82
CA TYR A 364 15.69 28.10 -4.24
C TYR A 364 16.71 28.86 -5.11
N ASN A 365 16.30 30.03 -5.60
CA ASN A 365 17.03 30.79 -6.62
C ASN A 365 18.14 31.69 -6.06
N HIS A 366 18.23 31.86 -4.75
CA HIS A 366 19.30 32.62 -4.10
C HIS A 366 19.57 32.08 -2.69
N SER A 367 20.85 31.96 -2.33
CA SER A 367 21.37 31.61 -0.99
C SER A 367 20.77 32.38 0.20
N THR A 368 20.32 33.63 0.00
CA THR A 368 19.84 34.50 1.09
C THR A 368 18.33 34.73 1.07
N ILE A 369 17.65 34.43 -0.04
CA ILE A 369 16.20 34.63 -0.21
C ILE A 369 15.63 33.38 -0.87
N TYR A 370 15.17 32.43 -0.08
CA TYR A 370 14.43 31.27 -0.55
C TYR A 370 12.98 31.35 -0.05
N SER A 371 12.04 30.89 -0.88
CA SER A 371 10.61 30.88 -0.57
C SER A 371 10.06 29.49 -0.27
N GLY A 372 10.92 28.46 -0.32
CA GLY A 372 10.60 27.08 0.04
C GLY A 372 11.21 26.64 1.39
N SER A 373 10.77 25.51 1.93
CA SER A 373 11.27 24.99 3.22
C SER A 373 12.70 24.45 3.10
N SER A 374 13.60 24.88 4.00
CA SER A 374 14.98 24.38 4.09
C SER A 374 15.04 22.87 4.34
N GLN A 375 14.14 22.33 5.15
CA GLN A 375 14.04 20.91 5.44
C GLN A 375 13.72 20.11 4.17
N MET A 376 12.80 20.59 3.33
CA MET A 376 12.46 19.96 2.06
C MET A 376 13.64 20.03 1.08
N PHE A 377 14.34 21.17 1.01
CA PHE A 377 15.52 21.31 0.17
C PHE A 377 16.65 20.35 0.57
N ILE A 378 16.92 20.21 1.88
CA ILE A 378 17.86 19.24 2.42
C ILE A 378 17.43 17.82 2.05
N PHE A 379 16.17 17.47 2.27
CA PHE A 379 15.62 16.15 1.92
C PHE A 379 15.82 15.81 0.43
N ILE A 380 15.49 16.75 -0.47
CA ILE A 380 15.72 16.58 -1.93
C ILE A 380 17.20 16.31 -2.20
N SER A 381 18.10 17.01 -1.52
CA SER A 381 19.55 16.87 -1.71
C SER A 381 20.05 15.50 -1.27
N ILE A 382 19.61 14.99 -0.10
CA ILE A 382 19.93 13.62 0.34
C ILE A 382 19.40 12.59 -0.68
N TYR A 383 18.20 12.80 -1.23
CA TYR A 383 17.62 11.92 -2.24
C TYR A 383 18.38 11.94 -3.58
N LEU A 384 18.85 13.11 -4.03
CA LEU A 384 19.67 13.21 -5.24
C LEU A 384 21.02 12.51 -5.08
N TYR A 385 21.66 12.62 -3.91
CA TYR A 385 22.87 11.86 -3.58
C TYR A 385 22.61 10.34 -3.64
N TYR A 386 21.52 9.87 -3.03
CA TYR A 386 21.11 8.46 -3.09
C TYR A 386 20.98 7.96 -4.53
N LEU A 387 20.30 8.71 -5.39
CA LEU A 387 20.13 8.34 -6.81
C LEU A 387 21.45 8.31 -7.59
N CYS A 388 22.43 9.13 -7.23
CA CYS A 388 23.70 9.22 -7.93
C CYS A 388 24.72 8.17 -7.50
N GLU A 389 24.84 7.93 -6.20
CA GLU A 389 25.96 7.18 -5.61
C GLU A 389 25.56 5.80 -5.06
N ILE A 390 24.29 5.60 -4.71
CA ILE A 390 23.84 4.39 -3.99
C ILE A 390 22.92 3.52 -4.85
N GLU A 391 21.93 4.13 -5.53
CA GLU A 391 20.90 3.42 -6.28
C GLU A 391 21.45 2.80 -7.58
N LYS A 392 21.66 1.48 -7.57
CA LYS A 392 22.25 0.73 -8.70
C LYS A 392 21.35 0.68 -9.94
N SER A 393 20.04 0.88 -9.80
CA SER A 393 19.09 0.88 -10.93
C SER A 393 19.09 2.19 -11.73
N VAL A 394 19.77 3.24 -11.26
CA VAL A 394 19.93 4.49 -11.98
C VAL A 394 20.94 4.30 -13.12
N SER A 395 20.53 4.64 -14.34
CA SER A 395 21.45 4.57 -15.49
C SER A 395 22.63 5.53 -15.30
N PRO A 396 23.87 5.16 -15.67
CA PRO A 396 25.04 6.04 -15.54
C PRO A 396 24.86 7.40 -16.23
N LYS A 397 24.14 7.43 -17.36
CA LYS A 397 23.78 8.66 -18.06
C LYS A 397 22.96 9.59 -17.17
N PHE A 398 21.88 9.08 -16.58
CA PHE A 398 21.02 9.88 -15.71
C PHE A 398 21.72 10.31 -14.41
N ALA A 399 22.54 9.45 -13.79
CA ALA A 399 23.38 9.85 -12.66
C ALA A 399 24.32 11.02 -13.03
N THR A 400 24.90 11.00 -14.24
CA THR A 400 25.74 12.10 -14.74
C THR A 400 24.92 13.38 -14.97
N GLU A 401 23.68 13.27 -15.46
CA GLU A 401 22.77 14.41 -15.61
C GLU A 401 22.40 15.04 -14.25
N ILE A 402 22.16 14.22 -13.22
CA ILE A 402 21.93 14.71 -11.86
C ILE A 402 23.19 15.42 -11.32
N LYS A 403 24.38 14.81 -11.45
CA LYS A 403 25.65 15.46 -11.04
C LYS A 403 25.85 16.81 -11.74
N SER A 404 25.60 16.86 -13.05
CA SER A 404 25.67 18.10 -13.83
C SER A 404 24.64 19.15 -13.37
N PHE A 405 23.43 18.72 -13.01
CA PHE A 405 22.42 19.59 -12.42
C PHE A 405 22.88 20.20 -11.09
N ILE A 406 23.55 19.40 -10.25
CA ILE A 406 24.04 19.81 -8.93
C ILE A 406 25.21 20.79 -9.04
N GLN A 407 26.22 20.45 -9.83
CA GLN A 407 27.53 21.12 -9.84
C GLN A 407 27.65 22.22 -10.91
N ASN A 408 27.11 21.97 -12.11
CA ASN A 408 27.50 22.69 -13.32
C ASN A 408 26.40 23.58 -13.92
N THR A 409 25.20 23.55 -13.36
CA THR A 409 24.07 24.30 -13.93
C THR A 409 23.79 25.55 -13.09
N PRO A 410 24.16 26.75 -13.57
CA PRO A 410 23.95 27.99 -12.86
C PRO A 410 22.46 28.27 -12.57
N LEU A 411 22.17 28.87 -11.40
CA LEU A 411 20.85 29.45 -11.09
C LEU A 411 20.54 30.59 -12.07
N ILE A 412 19.50 30.42 -12.89
CA ILE A 412 19.12 31.44 -13.87
C ILE A 412 18.22 32.47 -13.18
N ASN A 413 18.75 33.67 -12.92
CA ASN A 413 18.03 34.88 -13.31
C ASN A 413 18.93 36.10 -13.52
N SER A 414 18.64 36.77 -14.63
CA SER A 414 19.14 38.08 -15.03
C SER A 414 19.12 39.09 -13.88
N HIS A 415 20.22 39.84 -13.74
CA HIS A 415 20.40 41.14 -13.04
C HIS A 415 21.41 41.18 -11.89
N ASN A 416 21.91 40.05 -11.34
CA ASN A 416 22.98 40.07 -10.34
C ASN A 416 24.07 39.03 -10.63
N GLU A 417 25.34 39.40 -10.40
CA GLU A 417 26.57 38.68 -10.77
C GLU A 417 26.91 37.45 -9.91
N HIS A 418 26.03 37.01 -9.00
CA HIS A 418 26.27 35.83 -8.16
C HIS A 418 25.38 34.66 -8.57
N VAL A 419 26.03 33.71 -9.24
CA VAL A 419 25.39 32.55 -9.85
C VAL A 419 25.79 31.32 -9.02
N ASP A 420 25.07 31.07 -7.93
CA ASP A 420 25.32 29.90 -7.07
C ASP A 420 24.80 28.63 -7.77
N SER A 421 25.48 27.49 -7.62
CA SER A 421 24.98 26.17 -8.06
C SER A 421 24.06 25.56 -6.99
N TRP A 422 23.37 24.44 -7.28
CA TRP A 422 22.61 23.72 -6.23
C TRP A 422 23.54 23.27 -5.10
N GLU A 423 24.76 22.85 -5.44
CA GLU A 423 25.82 22.54 -4.49
C GLU A 423 26.17 23.74 -3.58
N GLU A 424 26.42 24.92 -4.15
CA GLU A 424 26.74 26.12 -3.36
C GLU A 424 25.55 26.57 -2.49
N HIS A 425 24.33 26.44 -2.99
CA HIS A 425 23.13 26.70 -2.17
C HIS A 425 23.02 25.71 -1.01
N PHE A 426 23.30 24.42 -1.25
CA PHE A 426 23.35 23.40 -0.21
C PHE A 426 24.43 23.65 0.82
N LYS A 427 25.64 24.07 0.40
CA LYS A 427 26.69 24.53 1.31
C LYS A 427 26.26 25.69 2.16
N HIS A 428 25.55 26.66 1.58
CA HIS A 428 25.07 27.82 2.33
C HIS A 428 24.01 27.43 3.38
N VAL A 429 23.00 26.63 3.00
CA VAL A 429 21.93 26.17 3.91
C VAL A 429 22.51 25.35 5.08
N VAL A 430 23.48 24.48 4.80
CA VAL A 430 24.15 23.66 5.82
C VAL A 430 25.10 24.50 6.69
N GLY A 431 25.89 25.37 6.08
CA GLY A 431 26.93 26.16 6.77
C GLY A 431 26.40 27.30 7.63
N TYR A 432 25.27 27.90 7.25
CA TYR A 432 24.67 29.07 7.95
C TYR A 432 23.30 28.78 8.55
N GLY A 433 22.92 27.50 8.68
CA GLY A 433 21.65 27.10 9.30
C GLY A 433 21.53 27.59 10.75
N ASN A 434 20.32 27.98 11.15
CA ASN A 434 20.03 28.40 12.52
C ASN A 434 20.14 27.21 13.48
N VAL A 435 20.83 27.39 14.61
CA VAL A 435 21.02 26.37 15.66
C VAL A 435 19.68 25.84 16.18
N ASN A 436 18.65 26.69 16.25
CA ASN A 436 17.31 26.29 16.67
C ASN A 436 16.62 25.35 15.67
N ASP A 437 16.95 25.46 14.38
CA ASP A 437 16.38 24.61 13.32
C ASP A 437 17.02 23.22 13.33
N ALA A 438 18.30 23.12 13.73
CA ALA A 438 19.00 21.84 13.87
C ALA A 438 18.32 20.89 14.87
N GLY A 439 17.72 21.42 15.94
CA GLY A 439 17.05 20.65 17.00
C GLY A 439 15.73 19.97 16.62
N ASN A 440 15.15 20.30 15.47
CA ASN A 440 14.00 19.57 14.92
C ASN A 440 14.26 19.01 13.52
N LEU A 441 15.42 19.32 12.92
CA LEU A 441 15.74 18.97 11.53
C LEU A 441 15.59 17.47 11.28
N LEU A 442 16.18 16.60 12.13
CA LEU A 442 16.07 15.15 11.97
C LEU A 442 14.61 14.69 11.98
N ILE A 443 13.82 15.18 12.94
CA ILE A 443 12.40 14.83 13.08
C ILE A 443 11.61 15.27 11.85
N ASP A 444 11.87 16.47 11.34
CA ASP A 444 11.20 16.96 10.14
C ASP A 444 11.62 16.19 8.88
N LEU A 445 12.89 15.82 8.74
CA LEU A 445 13.37 14.98 7.63
C LEU A 445 12.75 13.57 7.68
N ILE A 446 12.65 12.95 8.86
CA ILE A 446 11.97 11.67 9.04
C ILE A 446 10.49 11.80 8.70
N LYS A 447 9.80 12.86 9.11
CA LYS A 447 8.39 13.10 8.74
C LYS A 447 8.21 13.28 7.23
N ILE A 448 9.08 14.05 6.58
CA ILE A 448 9.07 14.21 5.13
C ILE A 448 9.29 12.86 4.44
N PHE A 449 10.22 12.06 4.96
CA PHE A 449 10.45 10.71 4.49
C PHE A 449 9.23 9.80 4.66
N GLU A 450 8.55 9.85 5.79
CA GLU A 450 7.32 9.08 6.06
C GLU A 450 6.14 9.51 5.18
N CYS A 451 6.17 10.73 4.62
CA CYS A 451 5.20 11.19 3.62
C CYS A 451 5.38 10.48 2.25
N ARG A 452 6.35 9.57 2.08
CA ARG A 452 6.47 8.74 0.88
C ARG A 452 5.37 7.68 0.88
N GLU A 453 4.37 7.81 0.00
CA GLU A 453 3.45 6.71 -0.26
C GLU A 453 3.93 5.87 -1.44
N ARG A 454 3.72 4.55 -1.35
CA ARG A 454 4.03 3.57 -2.41
C ARG A 454 3.13 3.69 -3.64
N PHE A 455 2.12 4.56 -3.61
CA PHE A 455 1.13 4.67 -4.67
C PHE A 455 1.58 5.68 -5.73
N ASN A 456 2.17 5.16 -6.80
CA ASN A 456 2.30 5.91 -8.05
C ASN A 456 0.97 5.90 -8.80
N TRP A 457 0.24 7.01 -8.70
CA TRP A 457 -1.01 7.24 -9.45
C TRP A 457 -0.78 7.81 -10.86
N TYR A 458 0.50 8.03 -11.23
CA TYR A 458 0.94 8.42 -12.57
C TYR A 458 1.48 7.18 -13.32
N ASP A 459 1.42 7.18 -14.65
CA ASP A 459 1.88 6.14 -15.60
C ASP A 459 3.40 5.87 -15.52
N VAL A 460 3.96 5.69 -14.34
CA VAL A 460 5.27 5.10 -14.17
C VAL A 460 5.06 3.59 -14.33
N PRO A 461 5.78 2.92 -15.24
CA PRO A 461 5.67 1.47 -15.40
C PRO A 461 5.78 0.78 -14.05
N PHE A 462 4.88 -0.16 -13.77
CA PHE A 462 4.91 -1.00 -12.57
C PHE A 462 6.36 -1.46 -12.30
N GLY A 463 6.90 -1.16 -11.12
CA GLY A 463 8.26 -1.53 -10.73
C GLY A 463 9.39 -0.53 -11.05
N LYS A 464 9.09 0.68 -11.54
CA LYS A 464 10.11 1.74 -11.75
C LYS A 464 10.12 2.87 -10.73
N VAL A 465 9.23 2.85 -9.74
CA VAL A 465 9.31 3.81 -8.63
C VAL A 465 10.58 3.47 -7.87
N ARG A 466 11.56 4.38 -7.87
CA ARG A 466 12.79 4.25 -7.07
C ARG A 466 12.46 4.59 -5.62
N THR A 467 11.57 3.76 -5.07
CA THR A 467 11.10 3.72 -3.70
C THR A 467 11.25 2.27 -3.26
N SER A 468 12.35 2.02 -2.53
CA SER A 468 12.57 0.90 -1.61
C SER A 468 11.78 -0.38 -1.91
N SER A 469 12.37 -1.32 -2.65
CA SER A 469 11.77 -2.66 -2.74
C SER A 469 12.71 -3.85 -2.60
N LEU A 470 14.02 -3.70 -2.35
CA LEU A 470 14.92 -4.73 -1.79
C LEU A 470 16.40 -4.27 -1.79
N SER A 471 17.06 -4.44 -0.65
CA SER A 471 18.52 -4.44 -0.37
C SER A 471 19.42 -3.23 -0.67
N ASP A 472 19.03 -2.24 -1.49
CA ASP A 472 19.80 -1.01 -1.76
C ASP A 472 18.90 0.25 -1.64
N GLU A 473 18.27 0.45 -0.48
CA GLU A 473 17.12 1.36 -0.31
C GLU A 473 17.48 2.76 0.21
N PHE A 474 16.68 3.77 -0.18
CA PHE A 474 16.60 5.05 0.53
C PHE A 474 15.90 4.85 1.88
N THR A 475 16.69 4.78 2.95
CA THR A 475 16.23 4.43 4.31
C THR A 475 16.31 5.62 5.27
N LYS A 476 15.62 5.49 6.43
CA LYS A 476 15.81 6.43 7.54
C LYS A 476 17.26 6.45 8.01
N ALA A 477 17.94 5.30 7.94
CA ALA A 477 19.36 5.17 8.25
C ALA A 477 20.22 6.15 7.45
N LEU A 478 19.96 6.33 6.15
CA LEU A 478 20.69 7.31 5.34
C LEU A 478 20.46 8.76 5.80
N ILE A 479 19.21 9.10 6.16
CA ILE A 479 18.86 10.44 6.69
C ILE A 479 19.53 10.68 8.03
N ILE A 480 19.51 9.68 8.92
CA ILE A 480 20.14 9.75 10.23
C ILE A 480 21.65 9.87 10.08
N ASN A 481 22.28 9.05 9.23
CA ASN A 481 23.70 9.13 8.93
C ASN A 481 24.11 10.51 8.38
N TRP A 482 23.30 11.08 7.48
CA TRP A 482 23.48 12.44 7.00
C TRP A 482 23.38 13.48 8.13
N TRP A 483 22.36 13.37 8.99
CA TRP A 483 22.15 14.31 10.09
C TRP A 483 23.28 14.25 11.13
N ILE A 484 23.77 13.05 11.48
CA ILE A 484 24.92 12.89 12.37
C ILE A 484 26.11 13.64 11.80
N GLY A 485 26.43 13.46 10.52
CA GLY A 485 27.55 14.19 9.93
C GLY A 485 27.31 15.69 9.83
N TYR A 486 26.07 16.13 9.57
CA TYR A 486 25.71 17.56 9.61
C TYR A 486 26.03 18.17 10.98
N LEU A 487 25.69 17.48 12.07
CA LEU A 487 26.05 17.92 13.43
C LEU A 487 27.57 17.98 13.65
N MET A 488 28.32 17.05 13.04
CA MET A 488 29.78 17.00 13.18
C MET A 488 30.52 18.10 12.40
N VAL A 489 29.88 18.74 11.41
CA VAL A 489 30.54 19.69 10.50
C VAL A 489 29.98 21.12 10.61
N SER A 490 28.86 21.33 11.30
CA SER A 490 28.23 22.65 11.41
C SER A 490 28.81 23.48 12.56
N ASP A 491 29.61 24.50 12.22
CA ASP A 491 30.20 25.47 13.16
C ASP A 491 29.17 26.11 14.12
N GLY A 492 27.95 26.38 13.63
CA GLY A 492 26.90 27.05 14.41
C GLY A 492 26.39 26.22 15.58
N ILE A 493 26.30 24.90 15.43
CA ILE A 493 25.68 24.00 16.43
C ILE A 493 26.57 23.83 17.67
N HIS A 494 27.88 24.04 17.53
CA HIS A 494 28.84 23.98 18.62
C HIS A 494 28.74 25.15 19.62
N THR A 495 27.69 25.97 19.58
CA THR A 495 27.51 27.09 20.53
C THR A 495 26.37 26.90 21.55
N ASP A 496 25.41 25.99 21.35
CA ASP A 496 24.27 25.73 22.27
C ASP A 496 23.87 24.24 22.27
N LYS A 497 24.66 23.40 22.97
CA LYS A 497 24.94 22.00 22.57
C LYS A 497 23.97 20.94 23.12
N ASP A 498 23.65 20.91 24.42
CA ASP A 498 23.11 19.66 25.01
C ASP A 498 21.57 19.61 25.02
N ASN A 499 20.92 20.72 25.35
CA ASN A 499 19.46 20.77 25.50
C ASN A 499 18.74 20.62 24.14
N ILE A 500 19.33 21.16 23.07
CA ILE A 500 18.74 21.13 21.72
C ILE A 500 18.87 19.72 21.12
N LEU A 501 20.03 19.08 21.26
CA LEU A 501 20.27 17.72 20.76
C LEU A 501 19.44 16.66 21.49
N MET A 502 19.43 16.69 22.82
CA MET A 502 18.64 15.74 23.61
C MET A 502 17.14 15.93 23.40
N SER A 503 16.67 17.17 23.20
CA SER A 503 15.28 17.45 22.82
C SER A 503 14.90 16.83 21.46
N CYS A 504 15.83 16.80 20.51
CA CYS A 504 15.62 16.12 19.23
C CYS A 504 15.57 14.60 19.39
N LEU A 505 16.59 14.02 20.02
CA LEU A 505 16.74 12.56 20.18
C LEU A 505 15.59 11.96 21.00
N ASN A 506 15.13 12.65 22.03
CA ASN A 506 13.99 12.22 22.86
C ASN A 506 12.64 12.25 22.13
N LYS A 507 12.52 12.94 20.98
CA LYS A 507 11.32 12.95 20.14
C LYS A 507 11.29 11.83 19.11
N LEU A 508 12.39 11.10 18.93
CA LEU A 508 12.43 9.91 18.08
C LEU A 508 11.56 8.81 18.69
N ASN A 509 10.85 8.07 17.83
CA ASN A 509 10.17 6.84 18.26
C ASN A 509 11.19 5.71 18.49
N ASP A 510 10.76 4.62 19.13
CA ASP A 510 11.65 3.53 19.51
C ASP A 510 12.37 2.87 18.32
N GLU A 511 11.74 2.80 17.15
CA GLU A 511 12.37 2.27 15.94
C GLU A 511 13.49 3.19 15.44
N ASP A 512 13.23 4.50 15.37
CA ASP A 512 14.18 5.50 14.88
C ASP A 512 15.38 5.66 15.82
N LYS A 513 15.18 5.51 17.14
CA LYS A 513 16.26 5.48 18.14
C LYS A 513 17.21 4.32 17.94
N VAL A 514 16.67 3.16 17.55
CA VAL A 514 17.46 1.95 17.28
C VAL A 514 18.25 2.14 16.00
N ILE A 515 17.60 2.61 14.92
CA ILE A 515 18.30 2.90 13.66
C ILE A 515 19.42 3.92 13.89
N PHE A 516 19.16 4.96 14.69
CA PHE A 516 20.19 5.92 15.08
C PHE A 516 21.38 5.24 15.77
N SER A 517 21.10 4.37 16.75
CA SER A 517 22.15 3.72 17.53
C SER A 517 22.98 2.74 16.70
N GLU A 518 22.33 1.99 15.81
CA GLU A 518 22.97 1.08 14.86
C GLU A 518 23.83 1.84 13.84
N GLU A 519 23.35 2.98 13.31
CA GLU A 519 24.11 3.80 12.36
C GLU A 519 25.33 4.48 13.00
N MET A 520 25.25 4.88 14.28
CA MET A 520 26.40 5.36 15.04
C MET A 520 27.50 4.27 15.10
N ASN A 521 27.15 3.05 15.50
CA ASN A 521 28.10 1.93 15.56
C ASN A 521 28.67 1.55 14.19
N LYS A 522 27.84 1.61 13.14
CA LYS A 522 28.23 1.16 11.80
C LYS A 522 29.17 2.14 11.08
N ASN A 523 28.92 3.44 11.20
CA ASN A 523 29.56 4.45 10.34
C ASN A 523 30.41 5.48 11.10
N TRP A 524 30.21 5.64 12.40
CA TRP A 524 30.80 6.75 13.17
C TRP A 524 31.73 6.30 14.29
N THR A 525 31.53 5.12 14.88
CA THR A 525 32.28 4.70 16.08
C THR A 525 33.01 3.37 15.88
N GLU A 526 34.27 3.33 16.27
CA GLU A 526 35.03 2.09 16.46
C GLU A 526 35.61 2.12 17.87
N ASN A 527 35.31 1.11 18.69
CA ASN A 527 35.76 1.03 20.10
C ASN A 527 35.41 2.29 20.92
N GLU A 528 34.19 2.82 20.75
CA GLU A 528 33.68 4.03 21.42
C GLU A 528 34.45 5.31 21.08
N ILE A 529 35.27 5.29 20.03
CA ILE A 529 36.01 6.44 19.51
C ILE A 529 35.51 6.74 18.10
N LEU A 530 35.46 8.02 17.74
CA LEU A 530 35.16 8.45 16.38
C LEU A 530 36.15 7.82 15.38
N VAL A 531 35.63 7.16 14.35
CA VAL A 531 36.45 6.56 13.27
C VAL A 531 37.28 7.65 12.59
N GLU A 532 38.54 7.35 12.23
CA GLU A 532 39.43 8.37 11.63
C GLU A 532 38.95 8.87 10.27
N ASN A 533 38.28 8.02 9.49
CA ASN A 533 37.67 8.32 8.20
C ASN A 533 36.22 7.76 8.17
N PRO A 534 35.24 8.43 8.79
CA PRO A 534 33.86 7.98 8.73
C PRO A 534 33.39 7.99 7.26
N ASN A 535 32.46 7.09 6.89
CA ASN A 535 31.93 7.02 5.53
C ASN A 535 31.02 8.23 5.24
N ILE A 536 31.66 9.32 4.84
CA ILE A 536 31.09 10.65 4.59
C ILE A 536 31.03 10.98 3.10
N THR A 537 30.82 9.96 2.26
CA THR A 537 30.80 10.09 0.79
C THR A 537 29.81 11.15 0.28
N TRP A 538 28.78 11.51 1.04
CA TRP A 538 27.88 12.61 0.72
C TRP A 538 28.50 14.01 0.92
N PHE A 539 29.40 14.18 1.89
CA PHE A 539 30.15 15.42 2.06
C PHE A 539 31.15 15.61 0.91
N GLU A 540 31.78 14.54 0.45
CA GLU A 540 32.62 14.57 -0.76
C GLU A 540 31.79 14.91 -2.00
N PHE A 541 30.61 14.30 -2.14
CA PHE A 541 29.69 14.52 -3.26
C PHE A 541 29.26 15.99 -3.41
N TYR A 542 29.06 16.69 -2.29
CA TYR A 542 28.76 18.13 -2.26
C TYR A 542 29.98 19.01 -1.95
N ASN A 543 31.20 18.47 -2.07
CA ASN A 543 32.47 19.20 -1.91
C ASN A 543 32.62 19.96 -0.57
N PHE A 544 32.17 19.34 0.51
CA PHE A 544 32.42 19.74 1.89
C PHE A 544 33.70 19.13 2.48
N ALA A 545 34.51 18.46 1.66
CA ALA A 545 35.78 17.83 2.05
C ALA A 545 36.70 18.78 2.86
N SER A 546 36.63 20.09 2.59
CA SER A 546 37.38 21.12 3.31
C SER A 546 36.86 21.47 4.71
N MET A 547 35.60 21.15 5.03
CA MET A 547 34.98 21.42 6.34
C MET A 547 35.17 20.26 7.34
N ILE A 548 35.44 19.05 6.85
CA ILE A 548 35.67 17.83 7.63
C ILE A 548 36.89 17.91 8.59
N PRO A 549 38.06 18.48 8.22
CA PRO A 549 39.27 18.37 9.04
C PRO A 549 39.27 19.20 10.34
N LYS A 550 38.26 20.06 10.57
CA LYS A 550 38.20 20.95 11.76
C LYS A 550 37.64 20.29 13.02
N TYR A 551 36.84 19.23 12.91
CA TYR A 551 36.12 18.66 14.05
C TYR A 551 36.71 17.30 14.42
N LYS A 552 37.85 17.35 15.11
CA LYS A 552 38.55 16.18 15.62
C LYS A 552 38.19 15.93 17.09
N LYS A 553 37.85 14.66 17.38
CA LYS A 553 37.91 13.89 18.66
C LYS A 553 37.32 14.47 19.95
N ASP A 554 37.23 15.78 20.16
CA ASP A 554 36.86 16.42 21.43
C ASP A 554 35.57 17.27 21.29
N SER A 555 34.64 16.89 20.40
CA SER A 555 33.37 17.61 20.28
C SER A 555 32.40 17.11 21.36
N ASP A 556 31.92 18.00 22.23
CA ASP A 556 30.89 17.67 23.23
C ASP A 556 29.64 17.02 22.59
N ILE A 557 29.38 17.33 21.31
CA ILE A 557 28.31 16.72 20.50
C ILE A 557 28.52 15.21 20.37
N PHE A 558 29.72 14.76 20.03
CA PHE A 558 30.00 13.32 19.89
C PHE A 558 29.77 12.58 21.20
N SER A 559 30.18 13.14 22.35
CA SER A 559 29.91 12.55 23.65
C SER A 559 28.42 12.42 23.95
N VAL A 560 27.61 13.44 23.62
CA VAL A 560 26.14 13.38 23.81
C VAL A 560 25.51 12.30 22.93
N LEU A 561 25.92 12.22 21.65
CA LEU A 561 25.42 11.18 20.74
C LEU A 561 25.82 9.77 21.19
N LEU A 562 27.06 9.63 21.69
CA LEU A 562 27.58 8.37 22.20
C LEU A 562 26.87 7.93 23.49
N GLU A 563 26.64 8.87 24.43
CA GLU A 563 25.88 8.61 25.66
C GLU A 563 24.45 8.17 25.33
N PHE A 564 23.77 8.88 24.42
CA PHE A 564 22.44 8.49 23.98
C PHE A 564 22.43 7.10 23.34
N LYS A 565 23.33 6.82 22.39
CA LYS A 565 23.47 5.50 21.75
C LYS A 565 23.63 4.38 22.78
N ASN A 566 24.59 4.56 23.69
CA ASN A 566 24.91 3.56 24.71
C ASN A 566 23.74 3.31 25.65
N LYS A 567 23.08 4.38 26.10
CA LYS A 567 21.93 4.28 26.97
C LYS A 567 20.78 3.53 26.29
N GLU A 568 20.41 3.91 25.08
CA GLU A 568 19.27 3.31 24.36
C GLU A 568 19.52 1.82 24.03
N LEU A 569 20.72 1.46 23.57
CA LEU A 569 21.06 0.04 23.32
C LEU A 569 21.06 -0.78 24.61
N LYS A 570 21.63 -0.22 25.68
CA LYS A 570 21.69 -0.87 26.99
C LYS A 570 20.28 -1.07 27.56
N ASP A 571 19.50 0.00 27.70
CA ASP A 571 18.15 -0.06 28.30
C ASP A 571 17.26 -1.07 27.57
N ARG A 572 17.32 -1.09 26.23
CA ARG A 572 16.57 -2.04 25.41
C ARG A 572 17.00 -3.49 25.61
N GLU A 573 18.31 -3.73 25.72
CA GLU A 573 18.83 -5.08 25.94
C GLU A 573 18.48 -5.59 27.33
N PHE A 574 18.59 -4.75 28.36
CA PHE A 574 18.15 -5.08 29.72
C PHE A 574 16.65 -5.40 29.76
N GLU A 575 15.81 -4.63 29.06
CA GLU A 575 14.37 -4.94 28.96
C GLU A 575 14.12 -6.29 28.26
N ASN A 576 14.82 -6.56 27.15
CA ASN A 576 14.72 -7.83 26.44
C ASN A 576 15.15 -9.03 27.31
N ILE A 577 16.25 -8.91 28.04
CA ILE A 577 16.74 -9.96 28.94
C ILE A 577 15.74 -10.20 30.07
N THR A 578 15.31 -9.12 30.74
CA THR A 578 14.36 -9.20 31.86
C THR A 578 13.05 -9.89 31.44
N LYS A 579 12.57 -9.60 30.22
CA LYS A 579 11.35 -10.20 29.66
C LYS A 579 11.48 -11.70 29.40
N ASN A 580 12.68 -12.17 29.07
CA ASN A 580 12.96 -13.57 28.71
C ASN A 580 13.64 -14.36 29.84
N ALA A 581 13.90 -13.73 30.99
CA ALA A 581 14.53 -14.37 32.13
C ALA A 581 13.74 -15.59 32.60
N LEU A 582 14.44 -16.71 32.79
CA LEU A 582 13.85 -17.95 33.23
C LEU A 582 13.83 -18.01 34.75
N ASN A 583 12.72 -18.49 35.30
CA ASN A 583 12.58 -18.73 36.74
C ASN A 583 12.72 -20.23 37.05
N GLN A 584 12.74 -20.57 38.35
CA GLN A 584 12.84 -21.96 38.79
C GLN A 584 11.77 -22.87 38.17
N THR A 585 10.53 -22.39 38.00
CA THR A 585 9.46 -23.18 37.40
C THR A 585 9.75 -23.51 35.92
N ALA A 586 10.32 -22.56 35.18
CA ALA A 586 10.74 -22.77 33.81
C ALA A 586 11.91 -23.76 33.71
N PHE A 587 12.88 -23.70 34.63
CA PHE A 587 13.99 -24.67 34.67
C PHE A 587 13.51 -26.09 34.95
N GLU A 588 12.61 -26.29 35.91
CA GLU A 588 12.01 -27.61 36.18
C GLU A 588 11.25 -28.13 34.96
N ARG A 589 10.51 -27.25 34.26
CA ARG A 589 9.83 -27.62 33.01
C ARG A 589 10.82 -28.09 31.94
N ILE A 590 11.89 -27.32 31.70
CA ILE A 590 12.91 -27.68 30.70
C ILE A 590 13.60 -29.00 31.10
N LYS A 591 13.90 -29.21 32.39
CA LYS A 591 14.47 -30.47 32.88
C LYS A 591 13.56 -31.65 32.57
N GLU A 592 12.25 -31.51 32.80
CA GLU A 592 11.29 -32.57 32.49
C GLU A 592 11.14 -32.79 30.98
N GLU A 593 11.15 -31.73 30.17
CA GLU A 593 11.16 -31.84 28.69
C GLU A 593 12.39 -32.61 28.19
N LEU A 594 13.59 -32.29 28.70
CA LEU A 594 14.82 -33.00 28.35
C LEU A 594 14.79 -34.46 28.80
N LYS A 595 14.23 -34.76 29.99
CA LYS A 595 14.05 -36.13 30.49
C LYS A 595 13.07 -36.93 29.64
N VAL A 596 11.93 -36.35 29.28
CA VAL A 596 10.95 -36.97 28.37
C VAL A 596 11.57 -37.20 27.00
N GLY A 597 12.32 -36.22 26.49
CA GLY A 597 13.07 -36.33 25.24
C GLY A 597 14.11 -37.46 25.29
N PHE A 598 14.85 -37.57 26.40
CA PHE A 598 15.82 -38.63 26.63
C PHE A 598 15.17 -40.01 26.65
N ASN A 599 14.09 -40.18 27.41
CA ASN A 599 13.40 -41.47 27.48
C ASN A 599 12.83 -41.87 26.11
N ARG A 600 12.26 -40.92 25.37
CA ARG A 600 11.79 -41.15 24.00
C ARG A 600 12.93 -41.55 23.06
N ALA A 601 14.09 -40.90 23.18
CA ALA A 601 15.27 -41.25 22.41
C ALA A 601 15.75 -42.68 22.72
N VAL A 602 15.76 -43.07 24.00
CA VAL A 602 16.08 -44.44 24.44
C VAL A 602 15.08 -45.46 23.91
N GLU A 603 13.78 -45.17 23.97
CA GLU A 603 12.72 -46.04 23.44
C GLU A 603 12.79 -46.22 21.91
N SER A 604 13.34 -45.24 21.19
CA SER A 604 13.53 -45.33 19.75
C SER A 604 14.68 -46.27 19.34
N ILE A 605 15.56 -46.63 20.28
CA ILE A 605 16.70 -47.51 20.02
C ILE A 605 16.20 -48.97 19.92
N PRO A 606 16.43 -49.69 18.81
CA PRO A 606 15.78 -50.98 18.56
C PRO A 606 16.38 -52.15 19.34
N PHE A 607 17.41 -51.91 20.16
CA PHE A 607 18.11 -52.90 20.98
C PHE A 607 18.03 -52.61 22.48
N THR A 608 17.06 -51.79 22.90
CA THR A 608 16.89 -51.45 24.32
C THR A 608 16.44 -52.66 25.14
N ASP A 609 17.16 -52.97 26.21
CA ASP A 609 16.90 -54.05 27.15
C ASP A 609 17.06 -53.55 28.59
N HIS A 610 15.94 -53.43 29.31
CA HIS A 610 15.91 -52.88 30.66
C HIS A 610 16.40 -53.87 31.73
N GLU A 611 16.61 -55.15 31.40
CA GLU A 611 17.07 -56.17 32.34
C GLU A 611 18.59 -56.12 32.58
N ILE A 612 19.34 -55.45 31.69
CA ILE A 612 20.78 -55.24 31.86
C ILE A 612 21.02 -54.42 33.12
N ASN A 613 21.81 -54.97 34.06
CA ASN A 613 22.24 -54.25 35.24
C ASN A 613 23.24 -53.13 34.88
N ILE A 614 22.93 -51.91 35.30
CA ILE A 614 23.70 -50.68 35.04
C ILE A 614 23.97 -49.89 36.34
N ASP A 615 23.76 -50.51 37.50
CA ASP A 615 23.90 -49.84 38.81
C ASP A 615 25.36 -49.49 39.12
N GLU A 616 26.32 -50.28 38.60
CA GLU A 616 27.76 -50.10 38.80
C GLU A 616 28.44 -49.32 37.66
N GLU A 617 27.68 -48.91 36.63
CA GLU A 617 28.24 -48.24 35.47
C GLU A 617 28.56 -46.76 35.74
N PRO A 618 29.65 -46.22 35.14
CA PRO A 618 30.03 -44.84 35.34
C PRO A 618 28.99 -43.88 34.73
N GLN A 619 28.70 -42.81 35.44
CA GLN A 619 27.80 -41.77 34.96
C GLN A 619 28.45 -41.00 33.80
N LYS A 620 27.64 -40.69 32.78
CA LYS A 620 27.95 -39.81 31.66
C LYS A 620 27.08 -38.56 31.74
N ALA A 621 27.57 -37.47 31.17
CA ALA A 621 26.82 -36.22 31.13
C ALA A 621 26.85 -35.60 29.74
N TYR A 622 25.69 -35.16 29.26
CA TYR A 622 25.59 -34.16 28.20
C TYR A 622 25.30 -32.80 28.83
N THR A 623 26.08 -31.81 28.47
CA THR A 623 26.00 -30.45 29.03
C THR A 623 25.92 -29.44 27.91
N PHE A 624 25.10 -28.40 28.09
CA PHE A 624 25.09 -27.25 27.21
C PHE A 624 24.77 -25.96 27.94
N LEU A 625 25.21 -24.87 27.33
CA LEU A 625 24.95 -23.50 27.74
C LEU A 625 24.03 -22.88 26.70
N SER A 626 22.95 -22.24 27.12
CA SER A 626 21.95 -21.69 26.21
C SER A 626 21.48 -20.31 26.64
N ASP A 627 21.13 -19.50 25.64
CA ASP A 627 20.42 -18.24 25.81
C ASP A 627 18.94 -18.51 26.16
N SER A 628 18.42 -17.80 27.16
CA SER A 628 17.04 -17.87 27.62
C SER A 628 16.06 -17.41 26.55
N LYS A 629 16.43 -16.42 25.73
CA LYS A 629 15.63 -15.84 24.64
C LYS A 629 15.22 -16.86 23.59
N TYR A 630 16.06 -17.86 23.34
CA TYR A 630 15.84 -18.90 22.33
C TYR A 630 15.69 -20.30 22.94
N SER A 631 15.42 -20.37 24.24
CA SER A 631 15.40 -21.62 25.02
C SER A 631 14.53 -22.70 24.37
N GLU A 632 13.27 -22.41 24.05
CA GLU A 632 12.35 -23.42 23.46
C GLU A 632 12.87 -24.03 22.15
N THR A 633 13.38 -23.20 21.23
CA THR A 633 13.93 -23.67 19.95
C THR A 633 15.17 -24.54 20.17
N ILE A 634 16.08 -24.11 21.06
CA ILE A 634 17.32 -24.83 21.33
C ILE A 634 17.04 -26.16 22.03
N ILE A 635 16.13 -26.19 23.02
CA ILE A 635 15.74 -27.42 23.72
C ILE A 635 15.15 -28.44 22.76
N ASN A 636 14.26 -28.02 21.86
CA ASN A 636 13.69 -28.91 20.86
C ASN A 636 14.76 -29.50 19.93
N GLN A 637 15.72 -28.68 19.47
CA GLN A 637 16.84 -29.17 18.65
C GLN A 637 17.70 -30.20 19.39
N TYR A 638 17.99 -29.97 20.68
CA TYR A 638 18.74 -30.94 21.50
C TYR A 638 17.98 -32.26 21.67
N ILE A 639 16.66 -32.22 21.88
CA ILE A 639 15.81 -33.41 22.00
C ILE A 639 15.81 -34.20 20.68
N GLU A 640 15.66 -33.51 19.54
CA GLU A 640 15.65 -34.15 18.22
C GLU A 640 16.98 -34.83 17.87
N GLN A 641 18.12 -34.26 18.30
CA GLN A 641 19.45 -34.85 18.05
C GLN A 641 19.86 -35.92 19.08
N MET A 642 19.08 -36.11 20.13
CA MET A 642 19.42 -37.01 21.23
C MET A 642 19.54 -38.49 20.80
N PRO A 643 18.65 -39.05 19.95
CA PRO A 643 18.79 -40.43 19.45
C PRO A 643 20.13 -40.67 18.74
N HIS A 644 20.54 -39.73 17.88
CA HIS A 644 21.85 -39.81 17.20
C HIS A 644 23.02 -39.74 18.19
N SER A 645 22.92 -38.89 19.22
CA SER A 645 23.96 -38.73 20.24
C SER A 645 24.13 -39.99 21.10
N LEU A 646 23.01 -40.59 21.54
CA LEU A 646 23.03 -41.87 22.27
C LEU A 646 23.52 -43.02 21.37
N GLY A 647 23.09 -43.03 20.10
CA GLY A 647 23.55 -44.00 19.11
C GLY A 647 25.06 -43.98 18.89
N ARG A 648 25.69 -42.80 18.95
CA ARG A 648 27.15 -42.66 18.86
C ARG A 648 27.86 -43.35 20.03
N LEU A 649 27.32 -43.31 21.24
CA LEU A 649 27.92 -44.02 22.38
C LEU A 649 27.94 -45.54 22.15
N ILE A 650 26.86 -46.07 21.57
CA ILE A 650 26.76 -47.51 21.26
C ILE A 650 27.80 -47.91 20.23
N ARG A 651 28.00 -47.07 19.21
CA ARG A 651 29.09 -47.27 18.24
C ARG A 651 30.46 -47.20 18.89
N ASP A 652 30.70 -46.21 19.74
CA ASP A 652 32.01 -46.05 20.39
C ASP A 652 32.35 -47.28 21.26
N GLU A 653 31.35 -47.92 21.88
CA GLU A 653 31.53 -49.19 22.59
C GLU A 653 31.68 -50.39 21.64
N PHE A 654 30.98 -50.40 20.50
CA PHE A 654 31.16 -51.41 19.47
C PHE A 654 32.60 -51.42 18.92
N GLU A 655 33.18 -50.25 18.66
CA GLU A 655 34.55 -50.10 18.16
C GLU A 655 35.62 -50.58 19.17
N LYS A 656 35.30 -50.57 20.47
CA LYS A 656 36.17 -51.10 21.53
C LYS A 656 35.93 -52.59 21.81
N SER A 657 34.86 -53.16 21.28
CA SER A 657 34.50 -54.55 21.51
C SER A 657 35.45 -55.51 20.78
N ASP A 658 35.48 -56.76 21.22
CA ASP A 658 36.24 -57.84 20.56
C ASP A 658 35.61 -58.34 19.24
N ILE A 659 34.60 -57.65 18.69
CA ILE A 659 33.96 -58.07 17.44
C ILE A 659 34.91 -57.75 16.28
N GLN A 660 35.57 -58.77 15.76
CA GLN A 660 36.41 -58.65 14.57
C GLN A 660 35.55 -58.76 13.32
N GLY A 661 35.63 -57.75 12.45
CA GLY A 661 34.97 -57.79 11.16
C GLY A 661 35.80 -58.57 10.14
N SER A 662 35.11 -59.26 9.23
CA SER A 662 35.76 -59.97 8.11
C SER A 662 36.04 -59.00 6.96
N MET A 663 37.23 -59.02 6.38
CA MET A 663 37.56 -58.15 5.25
C MET A 663 36.73 -58.50 4.01
N LEU A 664 36.16 -57.48 3.35
CA LEU A 664 35.54 -57.64 2.04
C LEU A 664 36.60 -57.70 0.95
N GLU A 665 36.48 -58.67 0.04
CA GLU A 665 37.32 -58.73 -1.16
C GLU A 665 37.00 -57.54 -2.08
N ASN A 666 38.03 -56.73 -2.39
CA ASN A 666 37.93 -55.52 -3.22
C ASN A 666 36.87 -54.51 -2.73
N ASN A 667 36.58 -54.44 -1.44
CA ASN A 667 35.52 -53.59 -0.85
C ASN A 667 34.13 -53.88 -1.41
N THR A 668 33.88 -55.11 -1.87
CA THR A 668 32.58 -55.49 -2.43
C THR A 668 32.07 -56.81 -1.87
N HIS A 669 30.75 -56.96 -1.82
CA HIS A 669 30.12 -58.20 -1.38
C HIS A 669 30.14 -59.21 -2.52
N THR A 670 30.73 -60.39 -2.32
CA THR A 670 30.71 -61.50 -3.29
C THR A 670 29.42 -62.32 -3.14
N ILE A 671 29.14 -63.21 -4.11
CA ILE A 671 28.01 -64.17 -4.01
C ILE A 671 28.13 -65.00 -2.72
N GLU A 672 29.34 -65.41 -2.34
CA GLU A 672 29.61 -66.16 -1.12
C GLU A 672 29.28 -65.33 0.12
N THR A 673 29.76 -64.08 0.20
CA THR A 673 29.47 -63.16 1.31
C THR A 673 27.97 -62.92 1.46
N LEU A 674 27.25 -62.65 0.36
CA LEU A 674 25.81 -62.42 0.41
C LEU A 674 25.04 -63.68 0.80
N THR A 675 25.46 -64.84 0.30
CA THR A 675 24.86 -66.14 0.69
C THR A 675 25.08 -66.40 2.18
N GLU A 676 26.25 -66.06 2.70
CA GLU A 676 26.59 -66.17 4.12
C GLU A 676 25.73 -65.24 4.97
N ILE A 677 25.52 -63.98 4.56
CA ILE A 677 24.61 -63.04 5.22
C ILE A 677 23.17 -63.57 5.22
N ILE A 678 22.69 -64.12 4.11
CA ILE A 678 21.33 -64.70 4.03
C ILE A 678 21.21 -65.92 4.94
N ARG A 679 22.20 -66.81 4.96
CA ARG A 679 22.24 -67.96 5.88
C ARG A 679 22.32 -67.53 7.35
N PHE A 680 23.03 -66.43 7.62
CA PHE A 680 23.06 -65.82 8.94
C PHE A 680 21.66 -65.32 9.35
N SER A 681 20.77 -64.99 8.41
CA SER A 681 19.38 -64.61 8.68
C SER A 681 19.26 -63.46 9.70
N PRO A 682 19.87 -62.30 9.42
CA PRO A 682 19.79 -61.15 10.31
C PRO A 682 18.37 -60.58 10.37
N THR A 683 18.00 -60.07 11.53
CA THR A 683 16.75 -59.32 11.73
C THR A 683 16.94 -57.83 11.47
N LEU A 684 18.16 -57.32 11.65
CA LEU A 684 18.53 -55.91 11.45
C LEU A 684 19.83 -55.77 10.65
N LYS A 685 19.97 -54.64 9.95
CA LYS A 685 21.23 -54.23 9.30
C LYS A 685 21.52 -52.74 9.44
N SER A 686 22.78 -52.33 9.44
CA SER A 686 23.16 -50.92 9.60
C SER A 686 23.02 -50.08 8.34
N SER A 687 23.22 -50.67 7.16
CA SER A 687 23.23 -49.93 5.90
C SER A 687 22.53 -50.67 4.76
N ARG A 688 22.12 -49.90 3.76
CA ARG A 688 21.71 -50.45 2.46
C ARG A 688 22.95 -50.78 1.64
N ILE A 689 22.96 -51.95 1.01
CA ILE A 689 24.01 -52.31 0.06
C ILE A 689 23.65 -51.67 -1.28
N TYR A 690 24.47 -50.72 -1.72
CA TYR A 690 24.33 -50.05 -3.02
C TYR A 690 25.36 -50.62 -4.00
N ARG A 691 24.91 -51.43 -4.95
CA ARG A 691 25.75 -51.92 -6.05
C ARG A 691 24.91 -52.03 -7.31
N TYR A 692 25.40 -51.43 -8.40
CA TYR A 692 24.87 -51.67 -9.74
C TYR A 692 25.72 -52.77 -10.37
N THR A 693 25.09 -53.89 -10.70
CA THR A 693 25.75 -55.06 -11.30
C THR A 693 24.91 -55.58 -12.46
N ASN A 694 25.56 -56.10 -13.51
CA ASN A 694 24.90 -56.82 -14.60
C ASN A 694 24.77 -58.33 -14.30
N ASP A 695 25.26 -58.77 -13.14
CA ASP A 695 25.14 -60.13 -12.65
C ASP A 695 23.77 -60.33 -11.97
N LEU A 696 22.87 -61.05 -12.66
CA LEU A 696 21.50 -61.32 -12.22
C LEU A 696 21.44 -62.11 -10.91
N GLU A 697 22.42 -62.98 -10.63
CA GLU A 697 22.46 -63.75 -9.39
C GLU A 697 22.87 -62.85 -8.22
N LEU A 698 23.91 -62.05 -8.41
CA LEU A 698 24.36 -61.10 -7.40
C LEU A 698 23.29 -60.06 -7.07
N ASP A 699 22.59 -59.52 -8.08
CA ASP A 699 21.52 -58.54 -7.91
C ASP A 699 20.34 -59.11 -7.09
N SER A 700 19.92 -60.35 -7.39
CA SER A 700 18.89 -61.08 -6.64
C SER A 700 19.26 -61.30 -5.17
N LEU A 701 20.53 -61.58 -4.89
CA LEU A 701 21.03 -61.74 -3.51
C LEU A 701 21.08 -60.41 -2.76
N ILE A 702 21.52 -59.33 -3.41
CA ILE A 702 21.51 -57.98 -2.84
C ILE A 702 20.09 -57.56 -2.48
N ASP A 703 19.12 -57.81 -3.36
CA ASP A 703 17.71 -57.52 -3.10
C ASP A 703 17.15 -58.29 -1.90
N LYS A 704 17.54 -59.56 -1.74
CA LYS A 704 17.16 -60.35 -0.56
C LYS A 704 17.75 -59.78 0.73
N VAL A 705 19.04 -59.42 0.75
CA VAL A 705 19.67 -58.80 1.92
C VAL A 705 19.08 -57.42 2.21
N ASN A 706 18.75 -56.65 1.17
CA ASN A 706 18.17 -55.32 1.32
C ASN A 706 16.73 -55.30 1.84
N LYS A 707 16.03 -56.45 1.88
CA LYS A 707 14.72 -56.61 2.56
C LYS A 707 14.82 -56.66 4.08
N VAL A 708 16.01 -56.94 4.64
CA VAL A 708 16.24 -56.90 6.09
C VAL A 708 16.05 -55.46 6.59
N LYS A 709 15.40 -55.29 7.73
CA LYS A 709 15.08 -53.97 8.29
C LYS A 709 16.37 -53.21 8.60
N THR A 710 16.50 -52.00 8.07
CA THR A 710 17.64 -51.13 8.37
C THR A 710 17.44 -50.46 9.72
N ILE A 711 18.50 -50.33 10.51
CA ILE A 711 18.53 -49.53 11.73
C ILE A 711 18.43 -48.06 11.31
N ILE A 712 17.40 -47.36 11.79
CA ILE A 712 17.14 -45.95 11.49
C ILE A 712 17.65 -45.13 12.68
N ASP A 713 18.19 -43.95 12.43
CA ASP A 713 18.62 -42.94 13.43
C ASP A 713 19.79 -43.30 14.36
N ILE A 714 20.45 -44.44 14.17
CA ILE A 714 21.65 -44.82 14.92
C ILE A 714 22.83 -45.02 13.98
N TYR A 715 23.92 -44.29 14.22
CA TYR A 715 25.12 -44.38 13.42
C TYR A 715 25.94 -45.61 13.82
N MET A 716 25.72 -46.75 13.16
CA MET A 716 26.51 -47.97 13.31
C MET A 716 27.52 -48.13 12.15
N PRO A 717 28.60 -48.92 12.32
CA PRO A 717 29.51 -49.26 11.22
C PRO A 717 28.76 -49.85 10.02
N ARG A 718 29.20 -49.51 8.80
CA ARG A 718 28.61 -50.05 7.56
C ARG A 718 28.79 -51.57 7.49
N ASN A 719 27.89 -52.26 6.78
CA ASN A 719 27.96 -53.72 6.59
C ASN A 719 27.89 -54.52 7.90
N LEU A 720 27.12 -54.03 8.87
CA LEU A 720 26.79 -54.71 10.11
C LEU A 720 25.42 -55.39 9.98
N PHE A 721 25.37 -56.67 10.31
CA PHE A 721 24.17 -57.52 10.27
C PHE A 721 23.96 -58.15 11.65
N ILE A 722 22.74 -58.07 12.16
CA ILE A 722 22.46 -58.38 13.57
C ILE A 722 21.23 -59.30 13.64
N LYS A 723 21.31 -60.34 14.47
CA LYS A 723 20.15 -61.14 14.90
C LYS A 723 19.48 -60.53 16.14
N GLU A 724 18.35 -61.07 16.54
CA GLU A 724 17.77 -60.75 17.86
C GLU A 724 18.81 -60.92 18.97
N ASN A 725 18.85 -59.95 19.89
CA ASN A 725 19.77 -59.88 21.03
C ASN A 725 21.27 -59.92 20.63
N GLY A 726 21.61 -59.53 19.40
CA GLY A 726 23.01 -59.35 19.00
C GLY A 726 23.64 -58.14 19.71
N ILE A 727 22.88 -57.05 19.81
CA ILE A 727 23.19 -55.89 20.62
C ILE A 727 22.05 -55.76 21.63
N SER A 728 22.38 -55.55 22.90
CA SER A 728 21.43 -55.16 23.93
C SER A 728 22.00 -53.96 24.68
N VAL A 729 21.19 -52.92 24.89
CA VAL A 729 21.62 -51.68 25.55
C VAL A 729 20.62 -51.25 26.61
N ASN A 730 21.11 -50.75 27.73
CA ASN A 730 20.29 -50.08 28.71
C ASN A 730 20.82 -48.68 28.98
N PHE A 731 19.90 -47.73 29.12
CA PHE A 731 20.16 -46.36 29.51
C PHE A 731 19.29 -46.03 30.72
N ARG A 732 19.85 -45.35 31.71
CA ARG A 732 19.08 -44.83 32.84
C ARG A 732 19.42 -43.38 33.10
N PHE A 733 18.41 -42.54 32.91
CA PHE A 733 18.46 -41.14 33.29
C PHE A 733 18.61 -41.01 34.81
N ASN A 734 19.56 -40.20 35.24
CA ASN A 734 19.76 -39.88 36.65
C ASN A 734 19.08 -38.55 36.95
N ASN A 735 17.90 -38.61 37.58
CA ASN A 735 17.11 -37.42 37.84
C ASN A 735 17.73 -36.50 38.90
N ASP A 736 18.51 -37.04 39.83
CA ASP A 736 19.07 -36.28 40.94
C ASP A 736 20.33 -35.52 40.52
N LEU A 737 21.14 -36.13 39.64
CA LEU A 737 22.35 -35.49 39.10
C LEU A 737 22.06 -34.61 37.88
N SER A 738 20.96 -34.83 37.16
CA SER A 738 20.55 -33.97 36.05
C SER A 738 19.99 -32.65 36.58
N SER A 739 20.36 -31.54 35.95
CA SER A 739 19.93 -30.21 36.39
C SER A 739 19.80 -29.24 35.23
N VAL A 740 18.87 -28.29 35.39
CA VAL A 740 18.79 -27.08 34.59
C VAL A 740 18.80 -25.94 35.61
N ARG A 741 19.75 -25.02 35.49
CA ARG A 741 20.00 -24.01 36.51
C ARG A 741 20.62 -22.74 35.94
N GLU A 742 20.58 -21.69 36.75
CA GLU A 742 21.42 -20.52 36.55
C GLU A 742 22.92 -20.90 36.62
N LEU A 743 23.74 -20.08 35.97
CA LEU A 743 25.18 -20.14 36.11
C LEU A 743 25.60 -19.72 37.53
N SER A 744 26.64 -20.37 38.05
CA SER A 744 27.28 -19.90 39.28
C SER A 744 28.04 -18.60 39.02
N PRO A 745 28.28 -17.78 40.07
CA PRO A 745 29.10 -16.59 39.94
C PRO A 745 30.48 -16.88 39.32
N GLU A 746 31.12 -17.99 39.70
CA GLU A 746 32.42 -18.39 39.15
C GLU A 746 32.36 -18.75 37.66
N GLU A 747 31.28 -19.42 37.22
CA GLU A 747 31.06 -19.73 35.80
C GLU A 747 30.86 -18.44 34.98
N ILE A 748 30.14 -17.46 35.52
CA ILE A 748 29.95 -16.15 34.90
C ILE A 748 31.30 -15.43 34.76
N GLU A 749 32.10 -15.37 35.83
CA GLU A 749 33.41 -14.74 35.79
C GLU A 749 34.35 -15.42 34.76
N GLN A 750 34.30 -16.74 34.65
CA GLN A 750 35.05 -17.49 33.62
C GLN A 750 34.59 -17.15 32.20
N ILE A 751 33.28 -17.01 31.97
CA ILE A 751 32.75 -16.59 30.67
C ILE A 751 33.23 -15.18 30.34
N ILE A 752 33.16 -14.24 31.30
CA ILE A 752 33.64 -12.87 31.12
C ILE A 752 35.12 -12.88 30.73
N ASP A 753 35.96 -13.61 31.46
CA ASP A 753 37.42 -13.62 31.22
C ASP A 753 37.82 -14.33 29.93
N ARG A 754 37.04 -15.33 29.50
CA ARG A 754 37.29 -16.10 28.28
C ARG A 754 36.83 -15.36 27.03
N ASP A 755 35.62 -14.79 27.07
CA ASP A 755 34.89 -14.36 25.87
C ASP A 755 34.88 -12.84 25.68
N TYR A 756 35.04 -12.06 26.76
CA TYR A 756 34.94 -10.60 26.68
C TYR A 756 36.29 -9.91 26.91
N LYS A 757 36.62 -8.99 26.01
CA LYS A 757 37.83 -8.16 26.12
C LYS A 757 37.46 -6.78 26.64
N MET A 758 38.34 -6.25 27.50
CA MET A 758 38.22 -4.90 28.01
C MET A 758 38.80 -3.89 27.01
N THR A 759 38.01 -2.88 26.67
CA THR A 759 38.37 -1.77 25.79
C THR A 759 38.06 -0.48 26.53
N ASN A 760 39.06 0.40 26.69
CA ASN A 760 38.91 1.70 27.37
C ASN A 760 38.30 1.64 28.80
N GLY A 761 38.59 0.57 29.55
CA GLY A 761 38.11 0.40 30.93
C GLY A 761 36.71 -0.21 31.08
N TYR A 762 36.04 -0.53 29.96
CA TYR A 762 34.74 -1.21 29.92
C TYR A 762 34.85 -2.51 29.12
N TYR A 763 33.89 -3.42 29.30
CA TYR A 763 33.70 -4.56 28.39
C TYR A 763 32.75 -4.15 27.28
N MET A 764 32.97 -4.63 26.06
CA MET A 764 32.01 -4.43 24.97
C MET A 764 31.03 -5.60 24.94
N TYR A 765 29.76 -5.31 25.23
CA TYR A 765 28.68 -6.28 25.03
C TYR A 765 28.26 -6.27 23.57
N VAL A 766 28.03 -7.45 22.99
CA VAL A 766 27.56 -7.65 21.61
C VAL A 766 26.42 -8.66 21.62
N ASP A 767 25.23 -8.28 21.13
CA ASP A 767 24.13 -9.21 20.88
C ASP A 767 24.08 -9.59 19.39
N GLY A 768 24.59 -10.78 19.05
CA GLY A 768 24.60 -11.32 17.68
C GLY A 768 26.00 -11.46 17.08
N VAL A 769 26.05 -11.64 15.75
CA VAL A 769 27.29 -11.87 14.98
C VAL A 769 27.92 -10.56 14.52
N ASP A 770 27.15 -9.47 14.49
CA ASP A 770 27.59 -8.16 14.01
C ASP A 770 27.70 -7.16 15.17
N ASP A 771 28.81 -6.42 15.24
CA ASP A 771 29.11 -5.44 16.31
C ASP A 771 28.19 -4.19 16.29
N VAL A 772 27.17 -4.17 15.43
CA VAL A 772 26.26 -3.04 15.19
C VAL A 772 25.40 -2.71 16.41
N ARG A 773 25.13 -3.69 17.27
CA ARG A 773 24.37 -3.48 18.54
C ARG A 773 25.27 -3.48 19.78
N SER A 774 26.54 -3.12 19.60
CA SER A 774 27.49 -3.12 20.70
C SER A 774 27.38 -1.87 21.59
N PHE A 775 27.61 -2.06 22.89
CA PHE A 775 27.69 -0.99 23.87
C PHE A 775 28.64 -1.34 25.03
N PRO A 776 29.28 -0.34 25.65
CA PRO A 776 30.17 -0.55 26.78
C PRO A 776 29.37 -0.86 28.04
N ILE A 777 29.88 -1.81 28.81
CA ILE A 777 29.26 -2.28 30.05
C ILE A 777 30.34 -2.51 31.12
N THR A 778 30.00 -2.26 32.38
CA THR A 778 30.91 -2.61 33.48
C THR A 778 30.93 -4.11 33.70
N ARG A 779 32.00 -4.63 34.32
CA ARG A 779 32.08 -6.06 34.66
C ARG A 779 30.88 -6.55 35.46
N LYS A 780 30.45 -5.74 36.44
CA LYS A 780 29.32 -6.05 37.31
C LYS A 780 28.03 -6.19 36.51
N GLU A 781 27.73 -5.21 35.67
CA GLU A 781 26.53 -5.21 34.84
C GLU A 781 26.56 -6.33 33.79
N LEU A 782 27.73 -6.65 33.22
CA LEU A 782 27.90 -7.80 32.34
C LEU A 782 27.60 -9.11 33.07
N GLY A 783 28.06 -9.24 34.31
CA GLY A 783 27.74 -10.39 35.15
C GLY A 783 26.24 -10.53 35.41
N GLU A 784 25.54 -9.42 35.67
CA GLU A 784 24.08 -9.39 35.83
C GLU A 784 23.37 -9.81 34.54
N ILE A 785 23.78 -9.28 33.38
CA ILE A 785 23.26 -9.68 32.07
C ILE A 785 23.44 -11.17 31.82
N LEU A 786 24.67 -11.68 31.97
CA LEU A 786 24.97 -13.08 31.65
C LEU A 786 24.23 -14.04 32.58
N LYS A 787 24.01 -13.64 33.84
CA LYS A 787 23.24 -14.43 34.81
C LYS A 787 21.80 -14.64 34.36
N GLU A 788 21.15 -13.60 33.85
CA GLU A 788 19.74 -13.66 33.43
C GLU A 788 19.56 -14.18 31.99
N LYS A 789 20.55 -13.92 31.13
CA LYS A 789 20.56 -14.35 29.73
C LYS A 789 20.87 -15.82 29.56
N LEU A 790 21.79 -16.38 30.35
CA LEU A 790 22.30 -17.73 30.13
C LEU A 790 21.83 -18.71 31.21
N PHE A 791 21.52 -19.93 30.78
CA PHE A 791 21.28 -21.05 31.69
C PHE A 791 22.09 -22.27 31.29
N PHE A 792 22.42 -23.08 32.28
CA PHE A 792 23.16 -24.32 32.13
C PHE A 792 22.21 -25.50 32.24
N ALA A 793 22.31 -26.43 31.30
CA ALA A 793 21.58 -27.69 31.33
C ALA A 793 22.54 -28.87 31.29
N GLN A 794 22.29 -29.85 32.16
CA GLN A 794 23.05 -31.07 32.30
C GLN A 794 22.11 -32.27 32.40
N ILE A 795 22.30 -33.21 31.49
CA ILE A 795 21.62 -34.51 31.44
C ILE A 795 22.64 -35.56 31.85
N VAL A 796 22.43 -36.18 33.02
CA VAL A 796 23.28 -37.24 33.56
C VAL A 796 22.59 -38.58 33.42
N PHE A 797 23.31 -39.59 32.96
CA PHE A 797 22.79 -40.93 32.76
C PHE A 797 23.88 -42.01 32.89
N ALA A 798 23.48 -43.23 33.21
CA ALA A 798 24.31 -44.42 33.07
C ALA A 798 23.90 -45.18 31.80
N PHE A 799 24.84 -45.87 31.17
CA PHE A 799 24.51 -46.78 30.08
C PHE A 799 25.45 -47.98 30.06
N LYS A 800 24.96 -49.10 29.52
CA LYS A 800 25.75 -50.31 29.26
C LYS A 800 25.30 -50.92 27.95
N VAL A 801 26.27 -51.41 27.19
CA VAL A 801 26.04 -52.15 25.94
C VAL A 801 26.63 -53.53 26.09
N GLU A 802 25.85 -54.55 25.77
CA GLU A 802 26.30 -55.93 25.70
C GLU A 802 26.24 -56.43 24.25
N PHE A 803 27.28 -57.15 23.86
CA PHE A 803 27.44 -57.66 22.51
C PHE A 803 27.51 -59.18 22.49
N ASN A 804 26.54 -59.82 21.83
CA ASN A 804 26.62 -61.24 21.55
C ASN A 804 27.27 -61.48 20.18
N LYS A 805 28.55 -61.87 20.21
CA LYS A 805 29.36 -62.11 19.01
C LYS A 805 28.73 -63.12 18.04
N GLU A 806 28.06 -64.16 18.54
CA GLU A 806 27.44 -65.19 17.69
C GLU A 806 26.22 -64.66 16.91
N ASN A 807 25.64 -63.56 17.39
CA ASN A 807 24.47 -62.89 16.83
C ASN A 807 24.83 -61.59 16.08
N ILE A 808 26.12 -61.35 15.82
CA ILE A 808 26.60 -60.22 15.02
C ILE A 808 27.47 -60.72 13.88
N LYS A 809 27.27 -60.16 12.70
CA LYS A 809 28.16 -60.34 11.56
C LYS A 809 28.57 -58.99 11.01
N TYR A 810 29.87 -58.74 10.97
CA TYR A 810 30.45 -57.46 10.58
C TYR A 810 31.47 -57.67 9.47
N TYR A 811 31.42 -56.84 8.43
CA TYR A 811 32.36 -56.85 7.33
C TYR A 811 33.03 -55.49 7.18
N ILE A 812 34.36 -55.50 7.01
CA ILE A 812 35.19 -54.29 6.93
C ILE A 812 35.53 -54.05 5.46
N GLU A 813 35.37 -52.81 5.01
CA GLU A 813 35.92 -52.33 3.74
C GLU A 813 37.41 -52.00 3.97
N SER A 814 38.29 -52.57 3.13
CA SER A 814 39.74 -52.31 3.11
C SER A 814 40.13 -50.88 2.75
#